data_AF-A0A2G9GKI6-F1
#
_entry.id   AF-A0A2G9GKI6-F1
#
_cell.length_a   1.000
_cell.length_b   1.000
_cell.length_c   1.000
_cell.angle_alpha   90.00
_cell.angle_beta   90.00
_cell.angle_gamma   90.00
#
_symmetry.space_group_name_H-M   'P 1'
#
loop_
_entity.id
_entity.type
_entity.pdbx_description
1 polymer ?
#
loop_
_entity_poly.entity_id
_entity_poly.type
_entity_poly.pdbx_seq_one_letter_code
_entity_poly.pdbx_strand_id
1 'polypeptide(L)'
;MEGVSSDRDSVESATITSSISSGDKTRDRKEFLHRFVNSEVLKANLTNWLQDIFKDKAVSTFSVPFELVDLQKFDYALEGVPFQQLTRMPSAIYTSASSTAEAKAYLALEDFLHASVSGLWEAFWGPENDVMPFYVSSLYDGNLRFYQADQAIAEGKLGGLCASAIMLKNPRHPEGKWDDIIELALLRPDIGNLASAEGDSKPPFFIIGEALFFALRVLLARSISRSKFPLSLNSVFVLVVDSQYGGVVKVEGDLNKLEFDLDNVYGSAAAWIKNHSRIAISSVDRIWNKLGNANWLDIGALQVLYATFHCITQYAGMPKNTVDDLAADRSSRLQARRIERQLEDTRVNSNGLFLFQHRTATPEIVEVQEESSKLDTTKLLKLEIGSILMLEDSKWQQVYQINQVLHDGEILFYIASPVDDPAKSLFLYVGSHPSQLEPAWEDVKLWYEVQRQTKVLSVMKQKGLSSKYIPDLAASGRVVHPGNCRKTSKGGNCDYPWCGSPDLVTSPVGRTVADMVRAGQFGADEAIKCCHDCLSALSASALHGIRHGDVKPENVICVESAVRLPYYVLISWGHAVLEERDRPALNLHFSSTSALQEGKLCSASDAESLVYMLYFCSGADLPVLDSVEGALQWRETSWSRRQIQQKLGDISAVLKAFADYVDSLCGTPYPVNYDVWLRRLKRQIREEDNGKEVDTSGDHIGALVMRI
;
A
#
# COMPACT_ATOMS: atom_id res chain seq x y z
N MET A 1 0.67 -59.06 52.43
CA MET A 1 -0.79 -59.28 52.35
C MET A 1 -1.13 -59.36 50.88
N GLU A 2 -1.42 -60.58 50.46
CA GLU A 2 -1.92 -60.99 49.15
C GLU A 2 -3.39 -60.58 48.98
N GLY A 3 -3.82 -60.51 47.73
CA GLY A 3 -5.21 -60.36 47.29
C GLY A 3 -5.20 -60.11 45.78
N VAL A 4 -5.04 -61.14 44.95
CA VAL A 4 -6.09 -62.04 44.44
C VAL A 4 -7.22 -61.27 43.75
N SER A 5 -7.22 -61.30 42.42
CA SER A 5 -8.44 -61.26 41.61
C SER A 5 -8.24 -62.19 40.42
N SER A 6 -9.20 -63.09 40.27
CA SER A 6 -9.22 -64.32 39.48
C SER A 6 -9.64 -64.14 38.03
N ASP A 7 -9.04 -64.97 37.17
CA ASP A 7 -9.50 -65.32 35.82
C ASP A 7 -10.88 -65.99 35.77
N ARG A 8 -11.59 -65.75 34.67
CA ARG A 8 -12.56 -66.59 33.89
C ARG A 8 -13.40 -65.64 33.02
N ASP A 9 -13.55 -65.74 31.70
CA ASP A 9 -13.58 -66.90 30.82
C ASP A 9 -13.08 -66.59 29.39
N SER A 10 -12.60 -67.68 28.76
CA SER A 10 -12.26 -67.94 27.36
C SER A 10 -13.22 -67.39 26.29
N VAL A 11 -12.70 -67.07 25.09
CA VAL A 11 -12.92 -67.81 23.82
C VAL A 11 -11.98 -67.29 22.73
N GLU A 12 -11.44 -68.24 21.97
CA GLU A 12 -10.63 -68.18 20.74
C GLU A 12 -10.84 -66.96 19.83
N SER A 13 -9.75 -66.45 19.24
CA SER A 13 -9.59 -66.44 17.77
C SER A 13 -8.25 -65.89 17.31
N ALA A 14 -7.51 -66.77 16.65
CA ALA A 14 -6.59 -66.53 15.53
C ALA A 14 -5.58 -65.37 15.65
N THR A 15 -4.32 -65.79 15.86
CA THR A 15 -3.13 -65.12 15.35
C THR A 15 -3.25 -64.94 13.84
N ILE A 16 -3.85 -63.84 13.36
CA ILE A 16 -3.79 -63.45 11.95
C ILE A 16 -2.53 -62.60 11.77
N THR A 17 -1.56 -63.22 11.11
CA THR A 17 -0.39 -62.63 10.47
C THR A 17 -0.69 -61.28 9.82
N SER A 18 -0.36 -60.19 10.50
CA SER A 18 -0.31 -58.83 9.95
C SER A 18 1.06 -58.57 9.32
N SER A 19 1.38 -59.28 8.23
CA SER A 19 2.61 -59.05 7.46
C SER A 19 2.38 -58.91 5.95
N ILE A 20 1.13 -58.70 5.51
CA ILE A 20 0.77 -58.44 4.10
C ILE A 20 -0.09 -57.17 4.03
N SER A 21 0.35 -56.17 3.25
CA SER A 21 -0.46 -55.14 2.54
C SER A 21 0.06 -53.68 2.54
N SER A 22 1.28 -53.39 3.01
CA SER A 22 1.91 -52.08 2.74
C SER A 22 2.63 -52.05 1.38
N GLY A 23 3.14 -53.20 0.93
CA GLY A 23 3.86 -53.35 -0.34
C GLY A 23 2.96 -53.24 -1.58
N ASP A 24 1.77 -53.84 -1.56
CA ASP A 24 0.85 -53.81 -2.71
C ASP A 24 0.23 -52.41 -2.93
N LYS A 25 -0.23 -51.75 -1.85
CA LYS A 25 -0.80 -50.39 -1.94
C LYS A 25 0.18 -49.35 -2.51
N THR A 26 1.47 -49.47 -2.19
CA THR A 26 2.50 -48.56 -2.74
C THR A 26 2.85 -48.87 -4.19
N ARG A 27 2.69 -50.13 -4.61
CA ARG A 27 2.82 -50.56 -6.01
C ARG A 27 1.64 -50.07 -6.86
N ASP A 28 0.42 -50.20 -6.35
CA ASP A 28 -0.79 -49.74 -7.04
C ASP A 28 -0.78 -48.23 -7.22
N ARG A 29 -0.35 -47.47 -6.20
CA ARG A 29 -0.14 -46.01 -6.30
C ARG A 29 0.85 -45.62 -7.39
N LYS A 30 1.97 -46.34 -7.51
CA LYS A 30 2.99 -46.10 -8.55
C LYS A 30 2.43 -46.36 -9.95
N GLU A 31 1.74 -47.46 -10.13
CA GLU A 31 1.11 -47.82 -11.41
C GLU A 31 -0.01 -46.83 -11.78
N PHE A 32 -0.81 -46.41 -10.80
CA PHE A 32 -1.82 -45.38 -10.97
C PHE A 32 -1.20 -44.05 -11.46
N LEU A 33 -0.16 -43.56 -10.78
CA LEU A 33 0.57 -42.34 -11.19
C LEU A 33 1.19 -42.48 -12.59
N HIS A 34 1.67 -43.67 -12.94
CA HIS A 34 2.24 -43.95 -14.26
C HIS A 34 1.20 -43.88 -15.38
N ARG A 35 -0.03 -44.33 -15.13
CA ARG A 35 -1.16 -44.27 -16.08
C ARG A 35 -1.87 -42.90 -16.10
N PHE A 36 -1.75 -42.13 -15.02
CA PHE A 36 -2.39 -40.82 -14.85
C PHE A 36 -1.58 -39.67 -15.49
N VAL A 37 -1.55 -39.59 -16.82
CA VAL A 37 -0.67 -38.67 -17.57
C VAL A 37 -1.40 -37.61 -18.39
N ASN A 38 -2.69 -37.79 -18.69
CA ASN A 38 -3.43 -36.95 -19.63
C ASN A 38 -4.40 -36.00 -18.91
N SER A 39 -4.11 -34.70 -18.93
CA SER A 39 -4.94 -33.67 -18.30
C SER A 39 -6.32 -33.52 -18.97
N GLU A 40 -6.42 -33.67 -20.30
CA GLU A 40 -7.67 -33.57 -21.06
C GLU A 40 -8.69 -34.63 -20.65
N VAL A 41 -8.24 -35.86 -20.40
CA VAL A 41 -9.14 -36.95 -19.99
C VAL A 41 -9.72 -36.70 -18.60
N LEU A 42 -8.93 -36.17 -17.66
CA LEU A 42 -9.47 -35.77 -16.36
C LEU A 42 -10.45 -34.61 -16.51
N LYS A 43 -10.09 -33.58 -17.29
CA LYS A 43 -10.95 -32.42 -17.53
C LYS A 43 -12.31 -32.83 -18.08
N ALA A 44 -12.36 -33.75 -19.04
CA ALA A 44 -13.61 -34.28 -19.57
C ALA A 44 -14.50 -34.91 -18.48
N ASN A 45 -13.91 -35.69 -17.55
CA ASN A 45 -14.63 -36.31 -16.44
C ASN A 45 -15.12 -35.32 -15.36
N LEU A 46 -14.50 -34.14 -15.28
CA LEU A 46 -14.84 -33.07 -14.33
C LEU A 46 -15.73 -31.99 -14.95
N THR A 47 -15.83 -31.89 -16.27
CA THR A 47 -16.47 -30.77 -16.97
C THR A 47 -17.92 -30.57 -16.56
N ASN A 48 -18.76 -31.63 -16.58
CA ASN A 48 -20.17 -31.51 -16.20
C ASN A 48 -20.32 -31.06 -14.74
N TRP A 49 -19.51 -31.64 -13.84
CA TRP A 49 -19.53 -31.31 -12.42
C TRP A 49 -19.11 -29.86 -12.15
N LEU A 50 -18.03 -29.38 -12.79
CA LEU A 50 -17.62 -27.99 -12.68
C LEU A 50 -18.71 -27.07 -13.25
N GLN A 51 -19.26 -27.37 -14.43
CA GLN A 51 -20.33 -26.56 -15.01
C GLN A 51 -21.59 -26.49 -14.13
N ASP A 52 -21.95 -27.57 -13.46
CA ASP A 52 -23.09 -27.61 -12.55
C ASP A 52 -22.83 -26.73 -11.32
N ILE A 53 -21.62 -26.78 -10.76
CA ILE A 53 -21.21 -25.89 -9.65
C ILE A 53 -21.26 -24.42 -10.05
N PHE A 54 -20.81 -24.07 -11.25
CA PHE A 54 -20.81 -22.68 -11.72
C PHE A 54 -22.20 -22.15 -12.12
N LYS A 55 -23.17 -23.02 -12.38
CA LYS A 55 -24.56 -22.64 -12.71
C LYS A 55 -25.42 -22.38 -11.47
N ASP A 56 -25.09 -23.00 -10.34
CA ASP A 56 -25.86 -22.86 -9.10
C ASP A 56 -25.47 -21.57 -8.35
N LYS A 57 -26.02 -20.43 -8.79
CA LYS A 57 -25.72 -19.08 -8.28
C LYS A 57 -26.15 -18.84 -6.81
N ALA A 58 -26.78 -19.81 -6.14
CA ALA A 58 -27.36 -19.63 -4.81
C ALA A 58 -26.34 -19.75 -3.66
N VAL A 59 -25.13 -20.27 -3.90
CA VAL A 59 -24.08 -20.44 -2.88
C VAL A 59 -22.72 -20.17 -3.52
N SER A 60 -21.88 -19.32 -2.93
CA SER A 60 -20.47 -19.21 -3.28
C SER A 60 -19.76 -20.54 -2.98
N THR A 61 -19.80 -21.49 -3.93
CA THR A 61 -19.61 -22.92 -3.60
C THR A 61 -18.16 -23.29 -3.26
N PHE A 62 -17.18 -22.61 -3.84
CA PHE A 62 -15.76 -22.77 -3.47
C PHE A 62 -15.38 -21.73 -2.41
N SER A 63 -14.77 -22.18 -1.32
CA SER A 63 -14.20 -21.28 -0.32
C SER A 63 -13.03 -20.50 -0.90
N VAL A 64 -12.79 -19.29 -0.39
CA VAL A 64 -11.55 -18.57 -0.69
C VAL A 64 -10.36 -19.21 0.05
N PRO A 65 -9.16 -19.26 -0.55
CA PRO A 65 -7.99 -19.88 0.09
C PRO A 65 -7.48 -19.07 1.28
N PHE A 66 -7.72 -17.76 1.30
CA PHE A 66 -7.22 -16.83 2.32
C PHE A 66 -8.32 -15.84 2.71
N GLU A 67 -8.33 -15.45 3.99
CA GLU A 67 -9.19 -14.36 4.46
C GLU A 67 -8.54 -13.00 4.16
N LEU A 68 -9.36 -11.98 3.89
CA LEU A 68 -8.86 -10.65 3.56
C LEU A 68 -8.02 -10.04 4.70
N VAL A 69 -8.39 -10.31 5.95
CA VAL A 69 -7.66 -9.82 7.13
C VAL A 69 -6.25 -10.40 7.19
N ASP A 70 -6.08 -11.67 6.82
CA ASP A 70 -4.76 -12.31 6.79
C ASP A 70 -3.88 -11.72 5.68
N LEU A 71 -4.46 -11.45 4.51
CA LEU A 71 -3.76 -10.77 3.41
C LEU A 71 -3.34 -9.35 3.79
N GLN A 72 -4.17 -8.61 4.53
CA GLN A 72 -3.83 -7.26 5.02
C GLN A 72 -2.70 -7.27 6.05
N LYS A 73 -2.68 -8.25 6.96
CA LYS A 73 -1.57 -8.42 7.90
C LYS A 73 -0.28 -8.78 7.17
N PHE A 74 -0.40 -9.65 6.17
CA PHE A 74 0.74 -10.06 5.35
C PHE A 74 1.30 -8.91 4.51
N ASP A 75 0.44 -8.09 3.91
CA ASP A 75 0.81 -6.84 3.22
C ASP A 75 1.60 -5.90 4.14
N TYR A 76 1.06 -5.65 5.32
CA TYR A 76 1.71 -4.81 6.33
C TYR A 76 3.08 -5.36 6.76
N ALA A 77 3.22 -6.69 6.90
CA ALA A 77 4.49 -7.33 7.25
C ALA A 77 5.54 -7.26 6.13
N LEU A 78 5.10 -7.37 4.88
CA LEU A 78 5.98 -7.32 3.70
C LEU A 78 6.44 -5.91 3.34
N GLU A 79 5.84 -4.87 3.92
CA GLU A 79 6.28 -3.51 3.69
C GLU A 79 7.73 -3.31 4.17
N GLY A 80 8.60 -2.89 3.24
CA GLY A 80 10.03 -2.79 3.53
C GLY A 80 10.81 -4.12 3.40
N VAL A 81 10.22 -5.19 2.86
CA VAL A 81 10.94 -6.43 2.49
C VAL A 81 11.55 -6.31 1.08
N PRO A 82 12.82 -6.75 0.84
CA PRO A 82 13.47 -6.56 -0.45
C PRO A 82 13.13 -7.71 -1.37
N PHE A 83 12.27 -7.45 -2.34
CA PHE A 83 12.12 -8.33 -3.48
C PHE A 83 13.12 -7.92 -4.55
N GLN A 84 13.80 -8.90 -5.14
CA GLN A 84 14.67 -8.68 -6.28
C GLN A 84 13.87 -8.02 -7.41
N GLN A 85 14.47 -7.01 -8.06
CA GLN A 85 13.87 -6.41 -9.24
C GLN A 85 13.82 -7.46 -10.36
N LEU A 86 12.64 -7.65 -10.95
CA LEU A 86 12.45 -8.61 -12.03
C LEU A 86 13.21 -8.13 -13.26
N THR A 87 13.99 -9.03 -13.84
CA THR A 87 14.79 -8.79 -15.06
C THR A 87 13.94 -8.84 -16.32
N ARG A 88 12.89 -9.67 -16.35
CA ARG A 88 12.02 -9.90 -17.50
C ARG A 88 10.56 -9.67 -17.09
N MET A 89 9.79 -9.01 -17.96
CA MET A 89 8.38 -8.67 -17.69
C MET A 89 7.45 -9.35 -18.70
N PRO A 90 6.30 -9.91 -18.27
CA PRO A 90 5.32 -10.47 -19.19
C PRO A 90 4.50 -9.33 -19.81
N SER A 91 5.02 -8.67 -20.84
CA SER A 91 4.35 -7.50 -21.42
C SER A 91 3.13 -7.89 -22.27
N ALA A 92 1.95 -7.40 -21.90
CA ALA A 92 0.73 -7.50 -22.71
C ALA A 92 0.68 -6.51 -23.89
N ILE A 93 1.56 -5.50 -23.93
CA ILE A 93 1.55 -4.43 -24.95
C ILE A 93 2.02 -4.94 -26.34
N TYR A 94 2.58 -6.16 -26.42
CA TYR A 94 3.12 -6.75 -27.65
C TYR A 94 2.50 -8.10 -28.04
N THR A 95 1.33 -8.47 -27.51
CA THR A 95 0.69 -9.78 -27.76
C THR A 95 0.04 -9.85 -29.14
N SER A 96 0.86 -9.88 -30.18
CA SER A 96 0.59 -10.78 -31.31
C SER A 96 1.01 -12.19 -30.89
N ALA A 97 0.24 -13.21 -31.26
CA ALA A 97 0.49 -14.62 -30.98
C ALA A 97 1.77 -15.13 -31.68
N SER A 98 2.93 -14.63 -31.25
CA SER A 98 4.25 -15.03 -31.71
C SER A 98 4.90 -15.92 -30.66
N SER A 99 5.60 -16.96 -31.10
CA SER A 99 6.41 -17.84 -30.23
C SER A 99 7.39 -17.06 -29.36
N THR A 100 7.88 -15.91 -29.84
CA THR A 100 8.73 -14.99 -29.06
C THR A 100 8.05 -14.37 -27.84
N ALA A 101 6.74 -14.11 -27.87
CA ALA A 101 6.01 -13.52 -26.75
C ALA A 101 5.74 -14.55 -25.65
N GLU A 102 5.38 -15.79 -26.05
CA GLU A 102 5.17 -16.92 -25.14
C GLU A 102 6.47 -17.33 -24.44
N ALA A 103 7.59 -17.36 -25.16
CA ALA A 103 8.92 -17.60 -24.58
C ALA A 103 9.27 -16.59 -23.48
N LYS A 104 9.05 -15.28 -23.74
CA LYS A 104 9.32 -14.23 -22.74
C LYS A 104 8.41 -14.34 -21.51
N ALA A 105 7.19 -14.81 -21.66
CA ALA A 105 6.25 -14.96 -20.55
C ALA A 105 6.68 -16.09 -19.60
N TYR A 106 7.16 -17.23 -20.11
CA TYR A 106 7.72 -18.30 -19.26
C TYR A 106 8.98 -17.84 -18.51
N LEU A 107 9.87 -17.12 -19.18
CA LEU A 107 11.08 -16.58 -18.55
C LEU A 107 10.77 -15.55 -17.46
N ALA A 108 9.80 -14.66 -17.72
CA ALA A 108 9.34 -13.70 -16.73
C ALA A 108 8.63 -14.37 -15.54
N LEU A 109 7.89 -15.46 -15.79
CA LEU A 109 7.28 -16.25 -14.72
C LEU A 109 8.34 -16.95 -13.85
N GLU A 110 9.40 -17.50 -14.44
CA GLU A 110 10.49 -18.08 -13.67
C GLU A 110 11.20 -17.04 -12.80
N ASP A 111 11.50 -15.85 -13.35
CA ASP A 111 12.07 -14.72 -12.60
C ASP A 111 11.18 -14.30 -11.44
N PHE A 112 9.87 -14.24 -11.67
CA PHE A 112 8.88 -13.87 -10.65
C PHE A 112 8.80 -14.89 -9.52
N LEU A 113 8.71 -16.18 -9.83
CA LEU A 113 8.71 -17.24 -8.82
C LEU A 113 10.02 -17.25 -8.03
N HIS A 114 11.15 -17.03 -8.70
CA HIS A 114 12.46 -16.96 -8.06
C HIS A 114 12.55 -15.76 -7.10
N ALA A 115 12.18 -14.56 -7.54
CA ALA A 115 12.16 -13.37 -6.71
C ALA A 115 11.21 -13.51 -5.52
N SER A 116 10.03 -14.13 -5.74
CA SER A 116 9.03 -14.40 -4.70
C SER A 116 9.60 -15.30 -3.60
N VAL A 117 10.11 -16.48 -3.98
CA VAL A 117 10.60 -17.46 -3.01
C VAL A 117 11.87 -16.97 -2.30
N SER A 118 12.76 -16.25 -3.00
CA SER A 118 13.98 -15.69 -2.40
C SER A 118 13.66 -14.60 -1.38
N GLY A 119 12.82 -13.62 -1.76
CA GLY A 119 12.45 -12.53 -0.87
C GLY A 119 11.71 -13.01 0.39
N LEU A 120 10.82 -13.99 0.25
CA LEU A 120 10.13 -14.61 1.38
C LEU A 120 11.08 -15.43 2.26
N TRP A 121 11.99 -16.21 1.67
CA TRP A 121 12.96 -16.99 2.42
C TRP A 121 13.86 -16.10 3.28
N GLU A 122 14.41 -15.04 2.68
CA GLU A 122 15.29 -14.09 3.36
C GLU A 122 14.55 -13.36 4.50
N ALA A 123 13.31 -12.93 4.28
CA ALA A 123 12.54 -12.20 5.27
C ALA A 123 12.11 -13.06 6.48
N PHE A 124 11.63 -14.28 6.22
CA PHE A 124 10.98 -15.11 7.24
C PHE A 124 11.90 -16.18 7.85
N TRP A 125 12.89 -16.71 7.11
CA TRP A 125 13.83 -17.73 7.60
C TRP A 125 15.27 -17.22 7.80
N GLY A 126 15.58 -16.00 7.31
CA GLY A 126 16.82 -15.27 7.59
C GLY A 126 18.06 -15.77 6.82
N PRO A 127 19.14 -14.95 6.77
CA PRO A 127 20.35 -15.22 5.97
C PRO A 127 21.39 -16.12 6.67
N GLU A 128 21.17 -16.54 7.91
CA GLU A 128 22.16 -17.31 8.68
C GLU A 128 22.27 -18.77 8.18
N ASN A 129 23.34 -19.04 7.44
CA ASN A 129 23.95 -20.34 7.08
C ASN A 129 23.17 -21.34 6.20
N ASP A 130 21.88 -21.13 5.90
CA ASP A 130 21.13 -22.02 5.00
C ASP A 130 20.93 -21.40 3.62
N VAL A 131 21.67 -21.91 2.63
CA VAL A 131 21.41 -21.64 1.21
C VAL A 131 19.95 -21.95 0.91
N MET A 132 19.23 -21.02 0.27
CA MET A 132 17.83 -21.22 -0.12
C MET A 132 17.67 -22.60 -0.81
N PRO A 133 16.87 -23.52 -0.22
CA PRO A 133 16.81 -24.92 -0.67
C PRO A 133 15.92 -25.08 -1.91
N PHE A 134 15.53 -23.99 -2.55
CA PHE A 134 14.59 -23.98 -3.67
C PHE A 134 15.29 -23.56 -4.98
N TYR A 135 14.75 -24.04 -6.09
CA TYR A 135 15.04 -23.56 -7.43
C TYR A 135 13.75 -23.58 -8.26
N VAL A 136 13.74 -22.85 -9.38
CA VAL A 136 12.59 -22.78 -10.29
C VAL A 136 12.90 -23.56 -11.56
N SER A 137 11.91 -24.31 -12.07
CA SER A 137 12.02 -25.02 -13.33
C SER A 137 10.65 -25.16 -14.01
N SER A 138 10.64 -25.15 -15.34
CA SER A 138 9.44 -25.30 -16.15
C SER A 138 9.13 -26.75 -16.53
N LEU A 139 7.86 -27.12 -16.48
CA LEU A 139 7.32 -28.43 -16.81
C LEU A 139 7.02 -28.51 -18.31
N TYR A 140 7.52 -29.57 -18.95
CA TYR A 140 7.23 -29.91 -20.32
C TYR A 140 6.16 -31.01 -20.41
N ASP A 141 5.03 -30.72 -21.03
CA ASP A 141 3.85 -31.59 -21.11
C ASP A 141 4.13 -32.92 -21.82
N GLY A 142 4.94 -32.87 -22.89
CA GLY A 142 5.18 -34.04 -23.74
C GLY A 142 5.89 -35.22 -23.05
N ASN A 143 6.62 -34.98 -21.95
CA ASN A 143 7.25 -36.04 -21.17
C ASN A 143 7.13 -35.88 -19.65
N LEU A 144 6.41 -34.85 -19.19
CA LEU A 144 6.20 -34.50 -17.79
C LEU A 144 7.51 -34.36 -16.98
N ARG A 145 8.57 -33.86 -17.63
CA ARG A 145 9.87 -33.54 -17.02
C ARG A 145 10.09 -32.03 -16.88
N PHE A 146 11.02 -31.69 -16.00
CA PHE A 146 11.38 -30.32 -15.67
C PHE A 146 12.64 -29.91 -16.43
N TYR A 147 12.61 -28.69 -16.98
CA TYR A 147 13.70 -28.05 -17.70
C TYR A 147 13.75 -26.57 -17.27
N GLN A 148 14.91 -25.93 -17.33
CA GLN A 148 14.92 -24.47 -17.26
C GLN A 148 14.26 -23.91 -18.52
N ALA A 149 13.44 -22.87 -18.39
CA ALA A 149 12.74 -22.32 -19.55
C ALA A 149 13.72 -21.85 -20.63
N ASP A 150 14.84 -21.22 -20.25
CA ASP A 150 15.89 -20.80 -21.20
C ASP A 150 16.46 -22.01 -22.00
N GLN A 151 16.69 -23.14 -21.34
CA GLN A 151 17.15 -24.37 -22.00
C GLN A 151 16.08 -24.96 -22.91
N ALA A 152 14.83 -25.05 -22.44
CA ALA A 152 13.72 -25.58 -23.23
C ALA A 152 13.46 -24.72 -24.49
N ILE A 153 13.56 -23.40 -24.37
CA ILE A 153 13.43 -22.45 -25.48
C ILE A 153 14.58 -22.63 -26.47
N ALA A 154 15.83 -22.73 -25.99
CA ALA A 154 17.00 -22.96 -26.84
C ALA A 154 16.92 -24.30 -27.60
N GLU A 155 16.31 -25.33 -27.00
CA GLU A 155 16.07 -26.65 -27.62
C GLU A 155 14.83 -26.69 -28.54
N GLY A 156 14.13 -25.56 -28.73
CA GLY A 156 12.94 -25.46 -29.59
C GLY A 156 11.68 -26.12 -29.00
N LYS A 157 11.65 -26.38 -27.69
CA LYS A 157 10.57 -27.07 -26.96
C LYS A 157 9.53 -26.13 -26.36
N LEU A 158 9.46 -24.88 -26.84
CA LEU A 158 8.54 -23.87 -26.31
C LEU A 158 7.07 -24.33 -26.30
N GLY A 159 6.58 -24.87 -27.42
CA GLY A 159 5.16 -25.23 -27.58
C GLY A 159 4.69 -26.42 -26.74
N GLY A 160 5.56 -27.03 -25.95
CA GLY A 160 5.20 -28.07 -24.97
C GLY A 160 5.45 -27.65 -23.52
N LEU A 161 5.89 -26.43 -23.24
CA LEU A 161 5.91 -25.92 -21.86
C LEU A 161 4.47 -25.71 -21.39
N CYS A 162 4.15 -26.16 -20.17
CA CYS A 162 2.78 -26.07 -19.66
C CYS A 162 2.66 -25.45 -18.27
N ALA A 163 3.71 -25.47 -17.45
CA ALA A 163 3.74 -24.88 -16.11
C ALA A 163 5.17 -24.51 -15.68
N SER A 164 5.32 -23.73 -14.61
CA SER A 164 6.59 -23.51 -13.90
C SER A 164 6.43 -23.91 -12.44
N ALA A 165 7.47 -24.46 -11.82
CA ALA A 165 7.41 -25.04 -10.48
C ALA A 165 8.50 -24.49 -9.58
N ILE A 166 8.17 -24.24 -8.31
CA ILE A 166 9.14 -24.07 -7.24
C ILE A 166 9.46 -25.46 -6.70
N MET A 167 10.73 -25.85 -6.77
CA MET A 167 11.19 -27.20 -6.48
C MET A 167 12.32 -27.22 -5.45
N LEU A 168 12.41 -28.32 -4.70
CA LEU A 168 13.49 -28.57 -3.75
C LEU A 168 14.78 -28.99 -4.44
N LYS A 169 15.88 -28.33 -4.07
CA LYS A 169 17.24 -28.70 -4.50
C LYS A 169 17.58 -30.09 -3.97
N ASN A 170 17.52 -31.07 -4.86
CA ASN A 170 17.88 -32.44 -4.58
C ASN A 170 19.20 -32.79 -5.28
N PRO A 171 20.34 -32.86 -4.58
CA PRO A 171 21.63 -33.14 -5.20
C PRO A 171 21.69 -34.54 -5.85
N ARG A 172 20.77 -35.45 -5.50
CA ARG A 172 20.67 -36.79 -6.12
C ARG A 172 19.90 -36.78 -7.45
N HIS A 173 19.05 -35.77 -7.66
CA HIS A 173 18.18 -35.65 -8.82
C HIS A 173 18.13 -34.19 -9.28
N PRO A 174 19.20 -33.71 -9.95
CA PRO A 174 19.28 -32.31 -10.40
C PRO A 174 18.23 -31.97 -11.47
N GLU A 175 17.70 -32.95 -12.20
CA GLU A 175 16.62 -32.79 -13.19
C GLU A 175 15.22 -32.62 -12.56
N GLY A 176 15.11 -32.70 -11.22
CA GLY A 176 13.85 -32.53 -10.49
C GLY A 176 12.89 -33.71 -10.56
N LYS A 177 12.14 -33.94 -9.48
CA LYS A 177 11.07 -34.93 -9.41
C LYS A 177 9.74 -34.33 -8.98
N TRP A 178 8.66 -35.04 -9.30
CA TRP A 178 7.30 -34.63 -8.91
C TRP A 178 7.09 -34.54 -7.40
N ASP A 179 7.84 -35.30 -6.60
CA ASP A 179 7.81 -35.18 -5.14
C ASP A 179 8.64 -34.01 -4.59
N ASP A 180 9.55 -33.44 -5.39
CA ASP A 180 10.35 -32.26 -5.00
C ASP A 180 9.57 -30.94 -5.21
N ILE A 181 8.40 -30.96 -5.85
CA ILE A 181 7.58 -29.78 -6.13
C ILE A 181 6.95 -29.26 -4.84
N ILE A 182 7.02 -27.94 -4.63
CA ILE A 182 6.38 -27.25 -3.52
C ILE A 182 5.14 -26.50 -4.00
N GLU A 183 5.27 -25.78 -5.11
CA GLU A 183 4.22 -24.95 -5.74
C GLU A 183 4.33 -25.03 -7.26
N LEU A 184 3.19 -24.94 -7.95
CA LEU A 184 3.10 -24.93 -9.41
C LEU A 184 2.40 -23.66 -9.90
N ALA A 185 2.86 -23.11 -11.02
CA ALA A 185 2.26 -21.97 -11.69
C ALA A 185 1.90 -22.32 -13.14
N LEU A 186 0.61 -22.22 -13.47
CA LEU A 186 0.07 -22.46 -14.80
C LEU A 186 -0.03 -21.14 -15.55
N LEU A 187 0.78 -21.00 -16.60
CA LEU A 187 0.72 -19.87 -17.52
C LEU A 187 -0.32 -20.15 -18.60
N ARG A 188 -1.48 -19.47 -18.57
CA ARG A 188 -2.54 -19.63 -19.59
C ARG A 188 -3.00 -18.26 -20.07
N PRO A 189 -3.28 -18.06 -21.37
CA PRO A 189 -3.77 -16.77 -21.85
C PRO A 189 -5.20 -16.48 -21.36
N ASP A 190 -5.52 -15.19 -21.24
CA ASP A 190 -6.88 -14.66 -21.04
C ASP A 190 -7.63 -15.19 -19.80
N ILE A 191 -6.94 -15.32 -18.66
CA ILE A 191 -7.60 -15.78 -17.44
C ILE A 191 -8.57 -14.74 -16.86
N GLY A 192 -8.35 -13.44 -17.16
CA GLY A 192 -9.17 -12.32 -16.69
C GLY A 192 -10.25 -11.83 -17.67
N ASN A 193 -10.06 -12.01 -18.98
CA ASN A 193 -10.96 -11.43 -20.02
C ASN A 193 -12.28 -12.20 -20.21
N LEU A 194 -12.36 -13.46 -19.77
CA LEU A 194 -13.56 -14.30 -19.86
C LEU A 194 -14.47 -14.20 -18.62
N ALA A 195 -14.05 -13.45 -17.58
CA ALA A 195 -14.89 -13.17 -16.42
C ALA A 195 -15.89 -12.05 -16.76
N SER A 196 -17.18 -12.41 -16.81
CA SER A 196 -18.29 -11.50 -17.06
C SER A 196 -18.33 -10.29 -16.12
N ALA A 197 -18.94 -9.20 -16.58
CA ALA A 197 -19.05 -7.86 -15.99
C ALA A 197 -19.69 -7.72 -14.58
N GLU A 198 -19.70 -8.77 -13.77
CA GLU A 198 -20.25 -8.79 -12.41
C GLU A 198 -19.23 -9.43 -11.45
N GLY A 199 -18.43 -8.61 -10.77
CA GLY A 199 -17.94 -8.78 -9.39
C GLY A 199 -17.07 -9.98 -8.97
N ASP A 200 -17.19 -11.16 -9.57
CA ASP A 200 -16.54 -12.41 -9.13
C ASP A 200 -15.70 -13.02 -10.27
N SER A 201 -14.48 -12.52 -10.46
CA SER A 201 -13.54 -13.00 -11.48
C SER A 201 -12.91 -14.34 -11.10
N LYS A 202 -13.65 -15.45 -11.17
CA LYS A 202 -13.07 -16.80 -11.00
C LYS A 202 -12.37 -17.28 -12.28
N PRO A 203 -11.31 -18.10 -12.18
CA PRO A 203 -10.64 -18.64 -13.36
C PRO A 203 -11.59 -19.55 -14.15
N PRO A 204 -11.46 -19.61 -15.50
CA PRO A 204 -12.25 -20.52 -16.33
C PRO A 204 -12.18 -21.97 -15.86
N PHE A 205 -13.31 -22.69 -15.92
CA PHE A 205 -13.42 -24.07 -15.44
C PHE A 205 -12.43 -25.05 -16.11
N PHE A 206 -12.01 -24.79 -17.35
CA PHE A 206 -11.01 -25.63 -18.02
C PHE A 206 -9.62 -25.50 -17.37
N ILE A 207 -9.27 -24.31 -16.87
CA ILE A 207 -8.02 -24.06 -16.14
C ILE A 207 -8.08 -24.67 -14.75
N ILE A 208 -9.24 -24.59 -14.10
CA ILE A 208 -9.47 -25.26 -12.80
C ILE A 208 -9.26 -26.77 -12.94
N GLY A 209 -9.84 -27.41 -13.97
CA GLY A 209 -9.65 -28.84 -14.21
C GLY A 209 -8.19 -29.24 -14.45
N GLU A 210 -7.41 -28.37 -15.09
CA GLU A 210 -5.97 -28.55 -15.29
C GLU A 210 -5.17 -28.38 -13.98
N ALA A 211 -5.49 -27.37 -13.17
CA ALA A 211 -4.91 -27.18 -11.85
C ALA A 211 -5.17 -28.39 -10.94
N LEU A 212 -6.39 -28.95 -10.97
CA LEU A 212 -6.77 -30.15 -10.22
C LEU A 212 -5.98 -31.39 -10.67
N PHE A 213 -5.74 -31.54 -11.97
CA PHE A 213 -4.90 -32.61 -12.51
C PHE A 213 -3.49 -32.56 -11.93
N PHE A 214 -2.84 -31.39 -12.01
CA PHE A 214 -1.48 -31.23 -11.52
C PHE A 214 -1.37 -31.35 -10.00
N ALA A 215 -2.34 -30.80 -9.26
CA ALA A 215 -2.39 -30.92 -7.80
C ALA A 215 -2.49 -32.38 -7.34
N LEU A 216 -3.38 -33.18 -7.94
CA LEU A 216 -3.51 -34.60 -7.61
C LEU A 216 -2.23 -35.37 -7.95
N ARG A 217 -1.57 -35.04 -9.08
CA ARG A 217 -0.32 -35.67 -9.48
C ARG A 217 0.81 -35.41 -8.48
N VAL A 218 0.91 -34.18 -7.96
CA VAL A 218 1.85 -33.81 -6.88
C VAL A 218 1.53 -34.58 -5.60
N LEU A 219 0.26 -34.61 -5.18
CA LEU A 219 -0.18 -35.36 -3.99
C LEU A 219 0.19 -36.84 -4.10
N LEU A 220 -0.11 -37.48 -5.25
CA LEU A 220 0.24 -38.87 -5.52
C LEU A 220 1.76 -39.10 -5.46
N ALA A 221 2.56 -38.23 -6.10
CA ALA A 221 4.02 -38.34 -6.09
C ALA A 221 4.59 -38.25 -4.67
N ARG A 222 4.14 -37.26 -3.87
CA ARG A 222 4.51 -37.12 -2.46
C ARG A 222 4.13 -38.35 -1.63
N SER A 223 2.96 -38.96 -1.90
CA SER A 223 2.49 -40.16 -1.17
C SER A 223 3.27 -41.45 -1.48
N ILE A 224 3.95 -41.49 -2.63
CA ILE A 224 4.77 -42.62 -3.08
C ILE A 224 6.21 -42.49 -2.61
N SER A 225 6.69 -41.26 -2.45
CA SER A 225 8.08 -41.00 -2.11
C SER A 225 8.40 -41.40 -0.68
N ARG A 226 9.67 -41.77 -0.46
CA ARG A 226 10.23 -42.11 0.85
C ARG A 226 10.94 -40.91 1.51
N SER A 227 10.91 -39.75 0.86
CA SER A 227 11.44 -38.50 1.39
C SER A 227 10.69 -38.12 2.68
N LYS A 228 11.42 -37.58 3.67
CA LYS A 228 10.89 -37.13 4.96
C LYS A 228 10.07 -35.85 4.78
N PHE A 229 9.01 -35.89 4.00
CA PHE A 229 8.01 -34.83 4.01
C PHE A 229 7.17 -35.00 5.28
N PRO A 230 6.92 -33.92 6.05
CA PRO A 230 5.98 -33.97 7.15
C PRO A 230 4.62 -34.50 6.67
N LEU A 231 4.03 -35.45 7.41
CA LEU A 231 2.72 -36.06 7.14
C LEU A 231 1.55 -35.04 7.13
N SER A 232 1.81 -33.76 7.45
CA SER A 232 0.83 -32.67 7.47
C SER A 232 0.52 -32.06 6.09
N LEU A 233 1.11 -32.56 4.99
CA LEU A 233 1.06 -31.98 3.64
C LEU A 233 0.01 -32.59 2.71
N ASN A 234 -1.25 -32.65 3.16
CA ASN A 234 -2.37 -33.06 2.31
C ASN A 234 -2.88 -31.92 1.40
N SER A 235 -2.16 -30.81 1.29
CA SER A 235 -2.54 -29.66 0.45
C SER A 235 -1.50 -29.31 -0.61
N VAL A 236 -1.96 -28.87 -1.78
CA VAL A 236 -1.14 -28.31 -2.85
C VAL A 236 -1.74 -26.98 -3.29
N PHE A 237 -0.89 -25.97 -3.45
CA PHE A 237 -1.24 -24.70 -4.07
C PHE A 237 -0.80 -24.71 -5.53
N VAL A 238 -1.70 -24.29 -6.41
CA VAL A 238 -1.47 -24.11 -7.84
C VAL A 238 -1.84 -22.67 -8.19
N LEU A 239 -0.85 -21.91 -8.62
CA LEU A 239 -1.01 -20.56 -9.15
C LEU A 239 -1.52 -20.65 -10.59
N VAL A 240 -2.44 -19.76 -10.93
CA VAL A 240 -2.94 -19.57 -12.29
C VAL A 240 -2.62 -18.15 -12.70
N VAL A 241 -1.84 -17.97 -13.76
CA VAL A 241 -1.28 -16.66 -14.13
C VAL A 241 -1.39 -16.42 -15.65
N ASP A 242 -1.58 -15.16 -16.02
CA ASP A 242 -1.40 -14.67 -17.40
C ASP A 242 -0.49 -13.44 -17.42
N SER A 243 -0.44 -12.75 -18.57
CA SER A 243 0.37 -11.54 -18.75
C SER A 243 -0.07 -10.32 -17.93
N GLN A 244 -1.21 -10.37 -17.23
CA GLN A 244 -1.78 -9.24 -16.48
C GLN A 244 -2.33 -9.63 -15.09
N TYR A 245 -2.86 -10.83 -14.96
CA TYR A 245 -3.62 -11.30 -13.82
C TYR A 245 -3.03 -12.59 -13.22
N GLY A 246 -3.45 -12.91 -12.01
CA GLY A 246 -3.30 -14.25 -11.47
C GLY A 246 -4.23 -14.54 -10.30
N GLY A 247 -4.24 -15.79 -9.89
CA GLY A 247 -5.05 -16.32 -8.80
C GLY A 247 -4.51 -17.66 -8.30
N VAL A 248 -5.15 -18.20 -7.27
CA VAL A 248 -4.67 -19.34 -6.50
C VAL A 248 -5.75 -20.42 -6.39
N VAL A 249 -5.37 -21.66 -6.68
CA VAL A 249 -6.17 -22.86 -6.44
C VAL A 249 -5.49 -23.70 -5.37
N LYS A 250 -6.13 -23.86 -4.21
CA LYS A 250 -5.69 -24.75 -3.14
C LYS A 250 -6.51 -26.04 -3.20
N VAL A 251 -5.83 -27.18 -3.25
CA VAL A 251 -6.45 -28.51 -3.23
C VAL A 251 -5.96 -29.26 -2.01
N GLU A 252 -6.87 -29.70 -1.15
CA GLU A 252 -6.54 -30.51 0.01
C GLU A 252 -7.39 -31.78 0.09
N GLY A 253 -6.83 -32.92 0.53
CA GLY A 253 -7.62 -34.16 0.63
C GLY A 253 -6.83 -35.38 1.12
N ASP A 254 -7.55 -36.39 1.62
CA ASP A 254 -6.96 -37.64 2.09
C ASP A 254 -6.88 -38.66 0.96
N LEU A 255 -5.66 -38.93 0.47
CA LEU A 255 -5.39 -39.92 -0.56
C LEU A 255 -5.67 -41.37 -0.14
N ASN A 256 -5.86 -41.65 1.16
CA ASN A 256 -6.26 -43.00 1.59
C ASN A 256 -7.69 -43.34 1.17
N LYS A 257 -8.49 -42.32 0.83
CA LYS A 257 -9.85 -42.47 0.28
C LYS A 257 -9.88 -42.55 -1.25
N LEU A 258 -8.72 -42.49 -1.91
CA LEU A 258 -8.63 -42.67 -3.36
C LEU A 258 -8.67 -44.17 -3.69
N GLU A 259 -9.65 -44.56 -4.49
CA GLU A 259 -9.71 -45.91 -5.06
C GLU A 259 -8.69 -46.03 -6.19
N PHE A 260 -7.77 -46.99 -6.09
CA PHE A 260 -6.73 -47.22 -7.09
C PHE A 260 -7.21 -48.23 -8.14
N ASP A 261 -8.27 -47.88 -8.88
CA ASP A 261 -8.71 -48.66 -10.03
C ASP A 261 -7.77 -48.40 -11.22
N LEU A 262 -6.94 -49.40 -11.55
CA LEU A 262 -5.97 -49.31 -12.63
C LEU A 262 -6.62 -49.33 -14.02
N ASP A 263 -7.87 -49.79 -14.14
CA ASP A 263 -8.64 -49.83 -15.38
C ASP A 263 -9.44 -48.54 -15.61
N ASN A 264 -9.71 -47.77 -14.55
CA ASN A 264 -10.43 -46.49 -14.62
C ASN A 264 -9.77 -45.36 -13.80
N VAL A 265 -8.48 -45.14 -14.06
CA VAL A 265 -7.63 -44.17 -13.35
C VAL A 265 -8.24 -42.76 -13.29
N TYR A 266 -8.83 -42.28 -14.38
CA TYR A 266 -9.42 -40.93 -14.46
C TYR A 266 -10.79 -40.84 -13.80
N GLY A 267 -11.60 -41.92 -13.85
CA GLY A 267 -12.87 -41.98 -13.15
C GLY A 267 -12.68 -41.99 -11.64
N SER A 268 -11.73 -42.77 -11.14
CA SER A 268 -11.37 -42.80 -9.72
C SER A 268 -10.79 -41.47 -9.24
N ALA A 269 -9.91 -40.85 -10.03
CA ALA A 269 -9.39 -39.52 -9.74
C ALA A 269 -10.52 -38.47 -9.66
N ALA A 270 -11.44 -38.47 -10.63
CA ALA A 270 -12.57 -37.55 -10.65
C ALA A 270 -13.53 -37.79 -9.46
N ALA A 271 -13.78 -39.04 -9.09
CA ALA A 271 -14.61 -39.38 -7.93
C ALA A 271 -13.98 -38.90 -6.61
N TRP A 272 -12.67 -39.06 -6.46
CA TRP A 272 -11.95 -38.56 -5.29
C TRP A 272 -11.98 -37.03 -5.21
N ILE A 273 -11.75 -36.33 -6.32
CA ILE A 273 -11.83 -34.87 -6.36
C ILE A 273 -13.21 -34.40 -5.92
N LYS A 274 -14.29 -35.03 -6.42
CA LYS A 274 -15.68 -34.64 -6.11
C LYS A 274 -16.06 -34.88 -4.65
N ASN A 275 -15.64 -36.02 -4.08
CA ASN A 275 -16.21 -36.52 -2.82
C ASN A 275 -15.24 -36.44 -1.64
N HIS A 276 -13.93 -36.32 -1.89
CA HIS A 276 -12.88 -36.52 -0.89
C HIS A 276 -11.80 -35.43 -0.90
N SER A 277 -11.98 -34.39 -1.73
CA SER A 277 -11.12 -33.20 -1.73
C SER A 277 -11.89 -31.95 -1.29
N ARG A 278 -11.16 -31.00 -0.72
CA ARG A 278 -11.60 -29.63 -0.47
C ARG A 278 -10.81 -28.70 -1.37
N ILE A 279 -11.54 -27.92 -2.15
CA ILE A 279 -10.99 -27.04 -3.17
C ILE A 279 -11.33 -25.61 -2.76
N ALA A 280 -10.32 -24.76 -2.66
CA ALA A 280 -10.47 -23.35 -2.42
C ALA A 280 -9.87 -22.57 -3.60
N ILE A 281 -10.58 -21.55 -4.08
CA ILE A 281 -10.22 -20.81 -5.30
C ILE A 281 -10.32 -19.32 -5.00
N SER A 282 -9.26 -18.56 -5.27
CA SER A 282 -9.27 -17.10 -5.12
C SER A 282 -9.89 -16.41 -6.33
N SER A 283 -10.17 -15.11 -6.19
CA SER A 283 -10.41 -14.23 -7.33
C SER A 283 -9.16 -14.11 -8.20
N VAL A 284 -9.37 -13.84 -9.48
CA VAL A 284 -8.33 -13.52 -10.45
C VAL A 284 -8.15 -12.01 -10.43
N ASP A 285 -7.01 -11.59 -9.89
CA ASP A 285 -6.67 -10.19 -9.62
C ASP A 285 -5.41 -9.79 -10.37
N ARG A 286 -5.23 -8.48 -10.56
CA ARG A 286 -4.10 -7.95 -11.32
C ARG A 286 -2.79 -8.15 -10.53
N ILE A 287 -1.78 -8.69 -11.21
CA ILE A 287 -0.41 -8.85 -10.68
C ILE A 287 0.53 -7.82 -11.31
N TRP A 288 0.39 -7.64 -12.63
CA TRP A 288 1.29 -6.84 -13.45
C TRP A 288 0.66 -5.48 -13.75
N ASN A 289 1.39 -4.39 -13.47
CA ASN A 289 0.95 -3.05 -13.85
C ASN A 289 0.96 -2.88 -15.39
N LYS A 290 0.55 -1.71 -15.90
CA LYS A 290 0.47 -1.48 -17.37
C LYS A 290 1.83 -1.58 -18.08
N LEU A 291 2.94 -1.48 -17.33
CA LEU A 291 4.31 -1.58 -17.83
C LEU A 291 4.86 -3.01 -17.71
N GLY A 292 4.12 -3.94 -17.11
CA GLY A 292 4.53 -5.32 -16.89
C GLY A 292 5.26 -5.57 -15.56
N ASN A 293 5.38 -4.58 -14.68
CA ASN A 293 6.03 -4.77 -13.37
C ASN A 293 5.04 -5.40 -12.38
N ALA A 294 5.50 -6.39 -11.62
CA ALA A 294 4.74 -6.88 -10.47
C ALA A 294 4.64 -5.77 -9.43
N ASN A 295 3.42 -5.40 -9.04
CA ASN A 295 3.22 -4.61 -7.84
C ASN A 295 3.05 -5.58 -6.67
N TRP A 296 4.11 -5.80 -5.89
CA TRP A 296 4.15 -6.81 -4.83
C TRP A 296 3.08 -6.62 -3.73
N LEU A 297 2.46 -5.44 -3.64
CA LEU A 297 1.41 -5.11 -2.67
C LEU A 297 0.00 -5.03 -3.29
N ASP A 298 -0.15 -5.32 -4.59
CA ASP A 298 -1.49 -5.51 -5.17
C ASP A 298 -2.09 -6.83 -4.68
N ILE A 299 -3.43 -6.88 -4.55
CA ILE A 299 -4.16 -8.05 -4.02
C ILE A 299 -3.79 -9.35 -4.76
N GLY A 300 -3.65 -9.31 -6.09
CA GLY A 300 -3.27 -10.49 -6.88
C GLY A 300 -1.86 -10.98 -6.57
N ALA A 301 -0.89 -10.07 -6.45
CA ALA A 301 0.48 -10.42 -6.08
C ALA A 301 0.55 -10.95 -4.64
N LEU A 302 -0.18 -10.33 -3.71
CA LEU A 302 -0.25 -10.76 -2.31
C LEU A 302 -0.85 -12.15 -2.17
N GLN A 303 -1.91 -12.49 -2.91
CA GLN A 303 -2.49 -13.84 -2.90
C GLN A 303 -1.47 -14.88 -3.34
N VAL A 304 -0.70 -14.60 -4.41
CA VAL A 304 0.34 -15.49 -4.91
C VAL A 304 1.48 -15.62 -3.90
N LEU A 305 2.01 -14.51 -3.37
CA LEU A 305 3.07 -14.52 -2.37
C LEU A 305 2.66 -15.26 -1.09
N TYR A 306 1.40 -15.10 -0.66
CA TYR A 306 0.92 -15.76 0.54
C TYR A 306 0.74 -17.27 0.31
N ALA A 307 0.33 -17.70 -0.89
CA ALA A 307 0.36 -19.11 -1.28
C ALA A 307 1.79 -19.68 -1.22
N THR A 308 2.76 -18.96 -1.80
CA THR A 308 4.19 -19.33 -1.72
C THR A 308 4.68 -19.40 -0.28
N PHE A 309 4.32 -18.44 0.58
CA PHE A 309 4.66 -18.45 2.01
C PHE A 309 4.11 -19.68 2.75
N HIS A 310 2.84 -20.03 2.52
CA HIS A 310 2.23 -21.24 3.08
C HIS A 310 2.93 -22.50 2.59
N CYS A 311 3.30 -22.54 1.30
CA CYS A 311 4.10 -23.61 0.68
C CYS A 311 5.48 -23.78 1.33
N ILE A 312 6.20 -22.68 1.60
CA ILE A 312 7.48 -22.72 2.31
C ILE A 312 7.28 -23.19 3.75
N THR A 313 6.29 -22.64 4.48
CA THR A 313 5.98 -23.01 5.87
C THR A 313 5.64 -24.50 6.00
N GLN A 314 4.87 -25.00 5.04
CA GLN A 314 4.53 -26.40 4.89
C GLN A 314 5.76 -27.31 4.82
N TYR A 315 6.79 -26.88 4.10
CA TYR A 315 8.01 -27.65 3.92
C TYR A 315 9.04 -27.43 5.04
N ALA A 316 9.41 -26.18 5.29
CA ALA A 316 10.50 -25.77 6.16
C ALA A 316 10.10 -25.66 7.64
N GLY A 317 8.81 -25.80 7.96
CA GLY A 317 8.29 -25.59 9.32
C GLY A 317 8.03 -24.11 9.62
N MET A 318 7.84 -23.77 10.89
CA MET A 318 7.55 -22.39 11.29
C MET A 318 8.72 -21.46 10.92
N PRO A 319 8.44 -20.25 10.38
CA PRO A 319 9.47 -19.27 10.10
C PRO A 319 10.13 -18.77 11.39
N LYS A 320 11.35 -18.23 11.27
CA LYS A 320 12.07 -17.61 12.39
C LYS A 320 11.40 -16.30 12.81
N ASN A 321 10.97 -15.52 11.83
CA ASN A 321 10.18 -14.33 12.03
C ASN A 321 8.74 -14.65 11.61
N THR A 322 7.77 -14.53 12.51
CA THR A 322 6.36 -14.65 12.13
C THR A 322 5.90 -13.43 11.34
N VAL A 323 4.71 -13.52 10.71
CA VAL A 323 4.07 -12.36 10.06
C VAL A 323 3.91 -11.22 11.06
N ASP A 324 3.52 -11.53 12.30
CA ASP A 324 3.35 -10.54 13.37
C ASP A 324 4.69 -9.92 13.82
N ASP A 325 5.77 -10.70 13.85
CA ASP A 325 7.12 -10.19 14.19
C ASP A 325 7.64 -9.23 13.11
N LEU A 326 7.47 -9.60 11.84
CA LEU A 326 7.81 -8.71 10.72
C LEU A 326 6.92 -7.47 10.73
N ALA A 327 5.61 -7.60 10.98
CA ALA A 327 4.72 -6.45 11.15
C ALA A 327 5.19 -5.50 12.26
N ALA A 328 5.61 -6.02 13.41
CA ALA A 328 6.11 -5.21 14.53
C ALA A 328 7.41 -4.47 14.19
N ASP A 329 8.31 -5.10 13.44
CA ASP A 329 9.61 -4.52 13.07
C ASP A 329 9.56 -3.65 11.78
N ARG A 330 8.37 -3.46 11.20
CA ARG A 330 8.14 -2.69 9.96
C ARG A 330 8.77 -1.29 9.99
N SER A 331 8.54 -0.53 11.06
CA SER A 331 9.07 0.84 11.18
C SER A 331 10.60 0.88 11.15
N SER A 332 11.25 -0.06 11.83
CA SER A 332 12.71 -0.20 11.85
C SER A 332 13.26 -0.54 10.47
N ARG A 333 12.64 -1.48 9.74
CA ARG A 333 13.08 -1.84 8.37
C ARG A 333 12.87 -0.72 7.37
N LEU A 334 11.75 0.00 7.46
CA LEU A 334 11.52 1.19 6.64
C LEU A 334 12.54 2.28 6.94
N GLN A 335 12.90 2.48 8.22
CA GLN A 335 13.95 3.40 8.61
C GLN A 335 15.34 2.95 8.13
N ALA A 336 15.67 1.67 8.25
CA ALA A 336 16.92 1.09 7.76
C ALA A 336 17.07 1.31 6.25
N ARG A 337 15.99 1.10 5.46
CA ARG A 337 15.98 1.42 4.02
C ARG A 337 16.14 2.88 3.70
N ARG A 338 15.51 3.76 4.49
CA ARG A 338 15.69 5.21 4.34
C ARG A 338 17.15 5.58 4.59
N ILE A 339 17.78 4.96 5.59
CA ILE A 339 19.18 5.17 5.94
C ILE A 339 20.13 4.59 4.88
N GLU A 340 19.88 3.37 4.35
CA GLU A 340 20.68 2.76 3.27
C GLU A 340 20.65 3.62 2.01
N ARG A 341 19.48 4.15 1.63
CA ARG A 341 19.33 5.07 0.49
C ARG A 341 20.02 6.42 0.73
N GLN A 342 20.02 6.94 1.96
CA GLN A 342 20.74 8.17 2.30
C GLN A 342 22.27 7.96 2.41
N LEU A 343 22.73 6.76 2.74
CA LEU A 343 24.15 6.39 2.81
C LEU A 343 24.81 6.27 1.44
N GLU A 344 24.05 5.95 0.39
CA GLU A 344 24.52 6.05 -1.00
C GLU A 344 24.75 7.51 -1.43
N ASP A 345 23.88 8.43 -1.00
CA ASP A 345 24.00 9.88 -1.31
C ASP A 345 25.11 10.59 -0.51
N THR A 346 25.49 10.07 0.65
CA THR A 346 26.47 10.73 1.55
C THR A 346 27.93 10.27 1.32
N ARG A 347 28.17 9.21 0.53
CA ARG A 347 29.51 8.60 0.36
C ARG A 347 30.34 9.14 -0.82
N VAL A 348 30.08 10.36 -1.28
CA VAL A 348 30.91 11.00 -2.33
C VAL A 348 32.20 11.63 -1.77
N ASN A 349 32.46 11.63 -0.46
CA ASN A 349 33.76 12.06 0.05
C ASN A 349 34.14 11.47 1.42
N SER A 350 34.79 10.29 1.42
CA SER A 350 35.97 10.01 2.26
C SER A 350 36.44 8.57 2.08
N ASN A 351 37.76 8.41 1.92
CA ASN A 351 38.43 7.11 1.91
C ASN A 351 38.21 6.37 3.24
N GLY A 352 37.33 5.38 3.22
CA GLY A 352 37.10 4.44 4.32
C GLY A 352 36.77 3.07 3.76
N LEU A 353 37.78 2.20 3.67
CA LEU A 353 37.66 0.79 3.34
C LEU A 353 36.70 0.09 4.31
N PHE A 354 35.49 -0.24 3.87
CA PHE A 354 34.72 -1.35 4.43
C PHE A 354 34.50 -2.38 3.32
N LEU A 355 35.17 -3.53 3.50
CA LEU A 355 35.05 -4.71 2.66
C LEU A 355 33.62 -5.27 2.75
N PHE A 356 32.86 -5.23 1.65
CA PHE A 356 32.07 -6.40 1.27
C PHE A 356 32.96 -7.29 0.41
N GLN A 357 33.37 -8.42 0.97
CA GLN A 357 34.10 -9.46 0.24
C GLN A 357 33.21 -10.04 -0.84
N HIS A 358 33.36 -9.56 -2.08
CA HIS A 358 33.14 -10.38 -3.25
C HIS A 358 34.18 -11.51 -3.27
N ARG A 359 33.74 -12.75 -2.98
CA ARG A 359 34.33 -14.01 -3.44
C ARG A 359 33.17 -15.01 -3.43
N THR A 360 32.67 -15.48 -4.57
CA THR A 360 33.43 -16.18 -5.61
C THR A 360 32.91 -15.94 -7.04
N ALA A 361 33.81 -15.48 -7.91
CA ALA A 361 33.82 -15.56 -9.38
C ALA A 361 33.78 -17.05 -9.85
N THR A 362 33.33 -17.52 -11.04
CA THR A 362 32.99 -17.05 -12.43
C THR A 362 32.64 -18.32 -13.27
N PRO A 363 32.38 -18.34 -14.62
CA PRO A 363 32.19 -17.28 -15.64
C PRO A 363 30.77 -17.38 -16.27
N GLU A 364 30.19 -16.45 -17.02
CA GLU A 364 30.62 -15.77 -18.25
C GLU A 364 29.47 -14.77 -18.50
N ILE A 365 29.71 -13.47 -18.63
CA ILE A 365 29.57 -12.74 -19.90
C ILE A 365 29.91 -11.27 -19.61
N VAL A 366 30.60 -10.70 -20.59
CA VAL A 366 31.20 -9.37 -20.70
C VAL A 366 30.21 -8.26 -20.39
N GLU A 367 30.50 -7.46 -19.37
CA GLU A 367 29.92 -6.11 -19.22
C GLU A 367 30.34 -5.27 -20.43
N VAL A 368 29.39 -4.99 -21.31
CA VAL A 368 29.55 -3.94 -22.32
C VAL A 368 29.54 -2.62 -21.58
N GLN A 369 30.68 -1.95 -21.62
CA GLN A 369 30.89 -0.62 -21.09
C GLN A 369 30.00 0.37 -21.87
N GLU A 370 28.81 0.67 -21.36
CA GLU A 370 28.00 1.78 -21.88
C GLU A 370 28.62 3.11 -21.42
N GLU A 371 29.31 3.76 -22.36
CA GLU A 371 29.66 5.17 -22.28
C GLU A 371 28.38 6.01 -22.21
N SER A 372 27.84 6.20 -21.00
CA SER A 372 26.89 7.28 -20.73
C SER A 372 27.68 8.51 -20.33
N SER A 373 27.67 9.49 -21.23
CA SER A 373 28.18 10.83 -21.04
C SER A 373 27.78 11.38 -19.66
N LYS A 374 28.79 11.79 -18.87
CA LYS A 374 28.62 12.58 -17.66
C LYS A 374 27.74 13.80 -17.96
N LEU A 375 26.45 13.71 -17.64
CA LEU A 375 25.65 14.90 -17.38
C LEU A 375 25.85 15.16 -15.89
N ASP A 376 26.58 16.23 -15.60
CA ASP A 376 26.69 16.75 -14.24
C ASP A 376 25.28 16.88 -13.65
N THR A 377 24.97 16.09 -12.62
CA THR A 377 23.89 16.29 -11.65
C THR A 377 24.19 17.53 -10.80
N THR A 378 24.49 18.64 -11.47
CA THR A 378 24.72 19.95 -10.86
C THR A 378 23.40 20.51 -10.37
N LYS A 379 23.23 20.48 -9.05
CA LYS A 379 22.32 21.33 -8.24
C LYS A 379 20.84 21.10 -8.52
N LEU A 380 20.11 20.66 -7.49
CA LEU A 380 18.72 21.10 -7.27
C LEU A 380 18.66 22.60 -7.59
N LEU A 381 18.14 22.95 -8.77
CA LEU A 381 17.91 24.34 -9.13
C LEU A 381 16.92 24.85 -8.09
N LYS A 382 17.37 25.67 -7.14
CA LYS A 382 16.48 26.40 -6.24
C LYS A 382 16.22 27.73 -6.92
N LEU A 383 14.96 28.10 -7.05
CA LEU A 383 14.63 29.45 -7.49
C LEU A 383 15.18 30.46 -6.48
N GLU A 384 16.08 31.32 -6.93
CA GLU A 384 16.76 32.29 -6.08
C GLU A 384 15.92 33.55 -5.90
N ILE A 385 16.14 34.26 -4.79
CA ILE A 385 15.54 35.57 -4.55
C ILE A 385 15.91 36.51 -5.70
N GLY A 386 14.92 37.20 -6.25
CA GLY A 386 15.08 38.07 -7.42
C GLY A 386 14.80 37.38 -8.76
N SER A 387 14.60 36.06 -8.80
CA SER A 387 14.19 35.36 -10.01
C SER A 387 12.80 35.81 -10.47
N ILE A 388 12.64 35.98 -11.79
CA ILE A 388 11.37 36.36 -12.41
C ILE A 388 10.76 35.12 -13.08
N LEU A 389 9.55 34.77 -12.67
CA LEU A 389 8.77 33.66 -13.20
C LEU A 389 7.58 34.20 -13.99
N MET A 390 7.41 33.70 -15.20
CA MET A 390 6.21 33.97 -15.99
C MET A 390 5.26 32.80 -15.82
N LEU A 391 4.03 33.09 -15.41
CA LEU A 391 2.99 32.11 -15.21
C LEU A 391 1.97 32.24 -16.34
N GLU A 392 1.72 31.13 -17.02
CA GLU A 392 0.68 31.03 -18.05
C GLU A 392 -0.58 30.42 -17.42
N ASP A 393 -1.56 31.26 -17.12
CA ASP A 393 -2.93 30.83 -16.80
C ASP A 393 -3.72 30.74 -18.12
N SER A 394 -4.74 29.90 -18.12
CA SER A 394 -5.74 29.69 -19.17
C SER A 394 -6.36 30.96 -19.80
N LYS A 395 -6.16 32.14 -19.20
CA LYS A 395 -6.70 33.43 -19.68
C LYS A 395 -5.66 34.55 -19.84
N TRP A 396 -4.52 34.53 -19.13
CA TRP A 396 -3.55 35.64 -19.08
C TRP A 396 -2.13 35.13 -18.76
N GLN A 397 -1.12 35.90 -19.17
CA GLN A 397 0.25 35.73 -18.69
C GLN A 397 0.51 36.75 -17.58
N GLN A 398 0.93 36.29 -16.40
CA GLN A 398 1.32 37.15 -15.29
C GLN A 398 2.76 36.86 -14.89
N VAL A 399 3.49 37.91 -14.53
CA VAL A 399 4.91 37.82 -14.19
C VAL A 399 5.07 38.07 -12.69
N TYR A 400 5.77 37.18 -12.01
CA TYR A 400 6.01 37.22 -10.59
C TYR A 400 7.51 37.26 -10.30
N GLN A 401 7.91 38.11 -9.36
CA GLN A 401 9.26 38.17 -8.83
C GLN A 401 9.31 37.48 -7.47
N ILE A 402 10.28 36.60 -7.26
CA ILE A 402 10.47 35.89 -5.99
C ILE A 402 11.18 36.81 -5.00
N ASN A 403 10.54 37.05 -3.86
CA ASN A 403 11.06 37.90 -2.80
C ASN A 403 11.72 37.08 -1.70
N GLN A 404 11.15 35.92 -1.36
CA GLN A 404 11.65 35.05 -0.29
C GLN A 404 11.43 33.57 -0.63
N VAL A 405 12.31 32.71 -0.10
CA VAL A 405 12.23 31.25 -0.20
C VAL A 405 11.95 30.71 1.20
N LEU A 406 10.89 29.93 1.34
CA LEU A 406 10.46 29.31 2.60
C LEU A 406 10.49 27.78 2.46
N HIS A 407 10.67 27.12 3.61
CA HIS A 407 10.79 25.67 3.68
C HIS A 407 10.03 25.14 4.90
N ASP A 408 9.07 24.25 4.67
CA ASP A 408 8.21 23.68 5.72
C ASP A 408 8.70 22.33 6.26
N GLY A 409 9.94 21.95 5.94
CA GLY A 409 10.49 20.62 6.26
C GLY A 409 10.17 19.58 5.19
N GLU A 410 9.00 19.68 4.54
CA GLU A 410 8.57 18.74 3.48
C GLU A 410 8.48 19.38 2.07
N ILE A 411 8.19 20.68 1.97
CA ILE A 411 7.89 21.38 0.71
C ILE A 411 8.61 22.74 0.66
N LEU A 412 9.15 23.09 -0.51
CA LEU A 412 9.65 24.43 -0.85
C LEU A 412 8.50 25.28 -1.40
N PHE A 413 8.32 26.47 -0.83
CA PHE A 413 7.35 27.45 -1.31
C PHE A 413 7.92 28.87 -1.21
N TYR A 414 7.37 29.79 -1.98
CA TYR A 414 7.97 31.09 -2.22
C TYR A 414 7.00 32.20 -1.83
N ILE A 415 7.54 33.32 -1.34
CA ILE A 415 6.79 34.58 -1.33
C ILE A 415 7.17 35.34 -2.58
N ALA A 416 6.19 35.63 -3.42
CA ALA A 416 6.38 36.33 -4.68
C ALA A 416 5.43 37.54 -4.80
N SER A 417 5.84 38.52 -5.60
CA SER A 417 5.03 39.69 -5.93
C SER A 417 4.78 39.76 -7.43
N PRO A 418 3.57 40.12 -7.89
CA PRO A 418 3.35 40.46 -9.28
C PRO A 418 4.25 41.62 -9.67
N VAL A 419 4.88 41.56 -10.85
CA VAL A 419 5.71 42.67 -11.36
C VAL A 419 4.89 43.95 -11.54
N ASP A 420 3.60 43.82 -11.88
CA ASP A 420 2.67 44.93 -12.03
C ASP A 420 2.25 45.57 -10.69
N ASP A 421 2.37 44.84 -9.57
CA ASP A 421 2.03 45.31 -8.24
C ASP A 421 3.03 44.78 -7.19
N PRO A 422 4.22 45.41 -7.09
CA PRO A 422 5.28 44.96 -6.19
C PRO A 422 4.91 45.04 -4.70
N ALA A 423 3.87 45.80 -4.34
CA ALA A 423 3.41 45.94 -2.96
C ALA A 423 2.61 44.73 -2.48
N LYS A 424 2.12 43.89 -3.40
CA LYS A 424 1.31 42.72 -3.09
C LYS A 424 2.19 41.48 -2.93
N SER A 425 2.12 40.86 -1.77
CA SER A 425 2.80 39.59 -1.49
C SER A 425 1.84 38.41 -1.62
N LEU A 426 2.28 37.36 -2.29
CA LEU A 426 1.53 36.14 -2.56
C LEU A 426 2.39 34.90 -2.26
N PHE A 427 1.74 33.81 -1.84
CA PHE A 427 2.42 32.52 -1.75
C PHE A 427 2.42 31.87 -3.13
N LEU A 428 3.59 31.38 -3.56
CA LEU A 428 3.80 30.68 -4.81
C LEU A 428 4.34 29.28 -4.51
N TYR A 429 3.63 28.27 -5.00
CA TYR A 429 4.04 26.87 -4.95
C TYR A 429 4.39 26.43 -6.37
N VAL A 430 5.54 25.78 -6.54
CA VAL A 430 6.00 25.28 -7.85
C VAL A 430 6.26 23.78 -7.70
N GLY A 431 5.55 22.97 -8.48
CA GLY A 431 5.76 21.52 -8.53
C GLY A 431 6.90 21.13 -9.47
N SER A 432 7.41 19.91 -9.32
CA SER A 432 8.49 19.42 -10.19
C SER A 432 8.03 19.26 -11.64
N HIS A 433 8.99 19.35 -12.58
CA HIS A 433 8.65 19.24 -13.99
C HIS A 433 8.23 17.80 -14.33
N PRO A 434 7.22 17.56 -15.21
CA PRO A 434 6.80 16.20 -15.56
C PRO A 434 7.90 15.28 -16.08
N SER A 435 8.97 15.83 -16.68
CA SER A 435 10.13 15.07 -17.15
C SER A 435 11.17 14.75 -16.07
N GLN A 436 11.03 15.30 -14.86
CA GLN A 436 11.86 15.03 -13.69
C GLN A 436 11.20 14.02 -12.74
N LEU A 437 10.01 13.52 -13.08
CA LEU A 437 9.24 12.56 -12.27
C LEU A 437 9.85 11.14 -12.21
N GLU A 438 11.00 10.90 -12.85
CA GLU A 438 11.75 9.64 -12.77
C GLU A 438 13.20 9.91 -12.33
N PRO A 439 13.74 9.25 -11.28
CA PRO A 439 13.16 8.31 -10.32
C PRO A 439 13.06 8.85 -8.86
N ALA A 440 13.15 10.17 -8.64
CA ALA A 440 13.07 10.75 -7.30
C ALA A 440 11.61 10.88 -6.82
N TRP A 441 11.22 10.07 -5.83
CA TRP A 441 9.87 10.11 -5.22
C TRP A 441 9.51 11.50 -4.65
N GLU A 442 10.51 12.30 -4.27
CA GLU A 442 10.33 13.68 -3.80
C GLU A 442 9.75 14.60 -4.89
N ASP A 443 10.18 14.41 -6.15
CA ASP A 443 9.69 15.20 -7.28
C ASP A 443 8.24 14.83 -7.66
N VAL A 444 7.86 13.57 -7.46
CA VAL A 444 6.47 13.10 -7.65
C VAL A 444 5.55 13.64 -6.55
N LYS A 445 6.03 13.72 -5.31
CA LYS A 445 5.28 14.26 -4.16
C LYS A 445 4.94 15.74 -4.36
N LEU A 446 5.94 16.56 -4.70
CA LEU A 446 5.76 18.00 -4.90
C LEU A 446 4.81 18.32 -6.06
N TRP A 447 4.96 17.60 -7.18
CA TRP A 447 4.05 17.73 -8.32
C TRP A 447 2.60 17.38 -7.94
N TYR A 448 2.40 16.28 -7.21
CA TYR A 448 1.08 15.81 -6.81
C TYR A 448 0.40 16.78 -5.83
N GLU A 449 1.14 17.29 -4.83
CA GLU A 449 0.60 18.19 -3.82
C GLU A 449 0.13 19.53 -4.41
N VAL A 450 0.93 20.16 -5.28
CA VAL A 450 0.56 21.43 -5.95
C VAL A 450 -0.67 21.23 -6.83
N GLN A 451 -0.73 20.14 -7.60
CA GLN A 451 -1.89 19.82 -8.43
C GLN A 451 -3.14 19.54 -7.59
N ARG A 452 -3.00 18.77 -6.51
CA ARG A 452 -4.11 18.40 -5.65
C ARG A 452 -4.65 19.61 -4.89
N GLN A 453 -3.79 20.47 -4.35
CA GLN A 453 -4.19 21.73 -3.72
C GLN A 453 -4.89 22.66 -4.72
N THR A 454 -4.37 22.76 -5.95
CA THR A 454 -5.02 23.52 -7.03
C THR A 454 -6.44 23.01 -7.32
N LYS A 455 -6.62 21.68 -7.39
CA LYS A 455 -7.94 21.05 -7.58
C LYS A 455 -8.89 21.41 -6.43
N VAL A 456 -8.46 21.27 -5.17
CA VAL A 456 -9.31 21.53 -4.01
C VAL A 456 -9.73 22.99 -3.94
N LEU A 457 -8.81 23.95 -4.09
CA LEU A 457 -9.13 25.37 -4.08
C LEU A 457 -10.02 25.78 -5.26
N SER A 458 -9.84 25.15 -6.43
CA SER A 458 -10.73 25.35 -7.58
C SER A 458 -12.14 24.85 -7.29
N VAL A 459 -12.30 23.69 -6.64
CA VAL A 459 -13.60 23.15 -6.23
C VAL A 459 -14.25 24.06 -5.17
N MET A 460 -13.49 24.57 -4.20
CA MET A 460 -13.99 25.54 -3.22
C MET A 460 -14.54 26.80 -3.91
N LYS A 461 -13.77 27.36 -4.85
CA LYS A 461 -14.17 28.54 -5.63
C LYS A 461 -15.41 28.27 -6.49
N GLN A 462 -15.50 27.11 -7.13
CA GLN A 462 -16.66 26.69 -7.92
C GLN A 462 -17.92 26.50 -7.08
N LYS A 463 -17.76 25.98 -5.86
CA LYS A 463 -18.85 25.84 -4.88
C LYS A 463 -19.24 27.17 -4.21
N GLY A 464 -18.57 28.28 -4.54
CA GLY A 464 -18.85 29.60 -3.96
C GLY A 464 -18.41 29.75 -2.51
N LEU A 465 -17.47 28.91 -2.05
CA LEU A 465 -16.92 29.03 -0.71
C LEU A 465 -16.11 30.33 -0.64
N SER A 466 -16.48 31.21 0.29
CA SER A 466 -15.78 32.47 0.57
C SER A 466 -15.65 32.61 2.08
N SER A 467 -14.43 32.48 2.59
CA SER A 467 -14.10 32.69 3.99
C SER A 467 -12.74 33.36 4.08
N LYS A 468 -12.63 34.43 4.88
CA LYS A 468 -11.34 35.10 5.11
C LYS A 468 -10.29 34.20 5.80
N TYR A 469 -10.72 33.04 6.30
CA TYR A 469 -9.90 32.05 7.01
C TYR A 469 -9.43 30.90 6.11
N ILE A 470 -9.80 30.94 4.82
CA ILE A 470 -9.37 29.98 3.79
C ILE A 470 -8.60 30.78 2.73
N PRO A 471 -7.51 30.22 2.17
CA PRO A 471 -6.73 30.91 1.16
C PRO A 471 -7.53 31.08 -0.14
N ASP A 472 -7.40 32.26 -0.74
CA ASP A 472 -7.92 32.58 -2.05
C ASP A 472 -6.95 32.12 -3.14
N LEU A 473 -7.48 31.44 -4.15
CA LEU A 473 -6.77 31.09 -5.39
C LEU A 473 -6.61 32.35 -6.26
N ALA A 474 -5.40 32.91 -6.28
CA ALA A 474 -5.06 34.09 -7.05
C ALA A 474 -4.76 33.75 -8.52
N ALA A 475 -3.92 32.74 -8.75
CA ALA A 475 -3.59 32.21 -10.07
C ALA A 475 -3.17 30.74 -9.96
N SER A 476 -3.29 29.99 -11.05
CA SER A 476 -2.69 28.66 -11.20
C SER A 476 -2.45 28.38 -12.69
N GLY A 477 -1.41 27.62 -13.00
CA GLY A 477 -1.05 27.42 -14.40
C GLY A 477 0.16 26.53 -14.61
N ARG A 478 0.99 26.93 -15.57
CA ARG A 478 2.34 26.40 -15.75
C ARG A 478 3.37 27.52 -15.79
N VAL A 479 4.55 27.21 -15.26
CA VAL A 479 5.73 28.07 -15.35
C VAL A 479 6.24 28.11 -16.80
N VAL A 480 6.53 29.32 -17.28
CA VAL A 480 7.15 29.62 -18.58
C VAL A 480 8.41 30.46 -18.35
N HIS A 481 9.45 30.18 -19.13
CA HIS A 481 10.69 30.96 -19.06
C HIS A 481 10.57 32.27 -19.87
N PRO A 482 11.31 33.33 -19.50
CA PRO A 482 11.37 34.54 -20.33
C PRO A 482 11.94 34.20 -21.73
N GLY A 483 11.25 34.64 -22.79
CA GLY A 483 11.62 34.42 -24.20
C GLY A 483 10.64 33.57 -25.01
N ASN A 484 10.91 33.39 -26.32
CA ASN A 484 10.09 32.57 -27.21
C ASN A 484 10.26 31.08 -26.86
N CYS A 485 9.28 30.51 -26.17
CA CYS A 485 9.23 29.09 -25.86
C CYS A 485 9.08 28.27 -27.16
N ARG A 486 9.95 27.28 -27.40
CA ARG A 486 9.96 26.43 -28.61
C ARG A 486 8.79 25.44 -28.70
N LYS A 487 7.77 25.53 -27.83
CA LYS A 487 6.60 24.66 -27.85
C LYS A 487 5.81 24.89 -29.14
N THR A 488 5.87 23.92 -30.05
CA THR A 488 5.14 23.93 -31.33
C THR A 488 3.65 23.61 -31.19
N SER A 489 3.19 23.17 -30.01
CA SER A 489 1.78 22.90 -29.68
C SER A 489 1.51 23.02 -28.17
N LYS A 490 0.22 23.08 -27.74
CA LYS A 490 -0.27 23.16 -26.34
C LYS A 490 0.07 21.93 -25.45
N GLY A 491 1.07 21.14 -25.82
CA GLY A 491 1.59 20.00 -25.06
C GLY A 491 3.03 19.61 -25.43
N GLY A 492 3.76 20.46 -26.17
CA GLY A 492 5.16 20.21 -26.50
C GLY A 492 6.09 20.37 -25.30
N ASN A 493 7.20 19.61 -25.27
CA ASN A 493 8.25 19.77 -24.27
C ASN A 493 9.16 20.94 -24.65
N CYS A 494 9.56 21.72 -23.64
CA CYS A 494 10.61 22.74 -23.76
C CYS A 494 11.80 22.27 -22.94
N ASP A 495 13.02 22.50 -23.45
CA ASP A 495 14.26 22.05 -22.80
C ASP A 495 14.63 22.90 -21.56
N TYR A 496 13.84 23.92 -21.21
CA TYR A 496 14.11 24.73 -20.03
C TYR A 496 13.61 24.04 -18.75
N PRO A 497 14.42 23.92 -17.67
CA PRO A 497 14.16 23.02 -16.53
C PRO A 497 12.81 23.19 -15.82
N TRP A 498 12.28 24.41 -15.79
CA TRP A 498 11.03 24.74 -15.12
C TRP A 498 9.83 24.85 -16.08
N CYS A 499 10.07 24.83 -17.40
CA CYS A 499 9.06 25.23 -18.36
C CYS A 499 8.01 24.15 -18.58
N GLY A 500 6.88 24.27 -17.89
CA GLY A 500 5.82 23.26 -17.88
C GLY A 500 5.55 22.69 -16.49
N SER A 501 6.36 23.04 -15.49
CA SER A 501 6.09 22.76 -14.09
C SER A 501 4.77 23.40 -13.65
N PRO A 502 3.92 22.68 -12.91
CA PRO A 502 2.69 23.26 -12.41
C PRO A 502 2.99 24.27 -11.30
N ASP A 503 2.19 25.32 -11.24
CA ASP A 503 2.28 26.35 -10.22
C ASP A 503 0.92 26.70 -9.63
N LEU A 504 0.96 27.20 -8.40
CA LEU A 504 -0.20 27.65 -7.64
C LEU A 504 0.17 28.93 -6.90
N VAL A 505 -0.64 29.97 -7.05
CA VAL A 505 -0.50 31.25 -6.37
C VAL A 505 -1.70 31.51 -5.45
N THR A 506 -1.45 31.75 -4.17
CA THR A 506 -2.48 31.99 -3.16
C THR A 506 -2.25 33.25 -2.34
N SER A 507 -3.33 33.76 -1.75
CA SER A 507 -3.33 34.83 -0.76
C SER A 507 -4.25 34.47 0.40
N PRO A 508 -4.05 35.00 1.62
CA PRO A 508 -3.00 35.92 2.06
C PRO A 508 -1.66 35.24 2.37
N VAL A 509 -0.62 36.05 2.60
CA VAL A 509 0.70 35.62 3.11
C VAL A 509 0.79 35.92 4.59
N GLY A 510 1.42 35.02 5.35
CA GLY A 510 1.57 35.16 6.80
C GLY A 510 2.66 34.25 7.34
N ARG A 511 2.92 34.34 8.64
CA ARG A 511 3.91 33.51 9.33
C ARG A 511 3.26 32.24 9.88
N THR A 512 3.90 31.09 9.77
CA THR A 512 3.31 29.83 10.27
C THR A 512 3.19 29.83 11.81
N VAL A 513 2.19 29.12 12.34
CA VAL A 513 2.06 28.90 13.78
C VAL A 513 3.27 28.12 14.31
N ALA A 514 3.81 27.18 13.54
CA ALA A 514 5.05 26.48 13.88
C ALA A 514 6.22 27.45 14.15
N ASP A 515 6.39 28.47 13.30
CA ASP A 515 7.42 29.50 13.49
C ASP A 515 7.13 30.42 14.67
N MET A 516 5.85 30.72 14.95
CA MET A 516 5.45 31.51 16.12
C MET A 516 5.75 30.75 17.42
N VAL A 517 5.42 29.47 17.49
CA VAL A 517 5.72 28.59 18.64
C VAL A 517 7.23 28.52 18.86
N ARG A 518 8.02 28.31 17.79
CA ARG A 518 9.49 28.28 17.86
C ARG A 518 10.10 29.59 18.40
N ALA A 519 9.46 30.73 18.11
CA ALA A 519 9.89 32.02 18.62
C ALA A 519 9.26 32.41 19.97
N GLY A 520 8.45 31.54 20.58
CA GLY A 520 7.75 31.83 21.83
C GLY A 520 6.69 32.92 21.73
N GLN A 521 6.11 33.11 20.53
CA GLN A 521 5.12 34.15 20.23
C GLN A 521 3.68 33.61 20.10
N PHE A 522 3.46 32.35 20.46
CA PHE A 522 2.13 31.74 20.47
C PHE A 522 1.66 31.61 21.92
N GLY A 523 0.96 32.63 22.41
CA GLY A 523 0.44 32.71 23.77
C GLY A 523 -1.03 32.28 23.89
N ALA A 524 -1.65 32.64 25.02
CA ALA A 524 -3.02 32.28 25.33
C ALA A 524 -4.04 32.91 24.36
N ASP A 525 -3.91 34.21 24.11
CA ASP A 525 -4.78 34.97 23.22
C ASP A 525 -4.66 34.45 21.78
N GLU A 526 -3.44 34.12 21.35
CA GLU A 526 -3.17 33.51 20.04
C GLU A 526 -3.84 32.14 19.93
N ALA A 527 -3.79 31.31 20.97
CA ALA A 527 -4.45 29.99 20.96
C ALA A 527 -5.97 30.10 20.81
N ILE A 528 -6.62 31.05 21.50
CA ILE A 528 -8.08 31.26 21.40
C ILE A 528 -8.46 31.79 20.01
N LYS A 529 -7.73 32.77 19.48
CA LYS A 529 -7.95 33.34 18.15
C LYS A 529 -7.71 32.31 17.06
N CYS A 530 -6.61 31.56 17.15
CA CYS A 530 -6.28 30.47 16.23
C CYS A 530 -7.36 29.40 16.23
N CYS A 531 -7.83 28.97 17.42
CA CYS A 531 -8.94 28.03 17.53
C CYS A 531 -10.20 28.54 16.82
N HIS A 532 -10.62 29.78 17.09
CA HIS A 532 -11.79 30.38 16.45
C HIS A 532 -11.68 30.44 14.92
N ASP A 533 -10.54 30.92 14.43
CA ASP A 533 -10.32 31.19 13.01
C ASP A 533 -10.17 29.88 12.22
N CYS A 534 -9.42 28.90 12.73
CA CYS A 534 -9.34 27.56 12.14
C CYS A 534 -10.70 26.85 12.16
N LEU A 535 -11.44 26.94 13.28
CA LEU A 535 -12.77 26.36 13.37
C LEU A 535 -13.76 27.01 12.38
N SER A 536 -13.58 28.30 12.10
CA SER A 536 -14.37 29.03 11.09
C SER A 536 -14.05 28.54 9.66
N ALA A 537 -12.79 28.24 9.37
CA ALA A 537 -12.39 27.63 8.10
C ALA A 537 -12.99 26.23 7.94
N LEU A 538 -12.83 25.37 8.96
CA LEU A 538 -13.36 24.00 8.97
C LEU A 538 -14.88 23.97 8.85
N SER A 539 -15.59 24.89 9.51
CA SER A 539 -17.04 25.02 9.38
C SER A 539 -17.45 25.35 7.94
N ALA A 540 -16.79 26.33 7.32
CA ALA A 540 -17.08 26.74 5.94
C ALA A 540 -16.80 25.62 4.93
N SER A 541 -15.72 24.86 5.11
CA SER A 541 -15.38 23.74 4.23
C SER A 541 -16.31 22.53 4.43
N ALA A 542 -16.66 22.21 5.69
CA ALA A 542 -17.52 21.08 6.03
C ALA A 542 -18.94 21.23 5.45
N LEU A 543 -19.48 22.46 5.39
CA LEU A 543 -20.76 22.75 4.71
C LEU A 543 -20.78 22.34 3.23
N HIS A 544 -19.60 22.25 2.61
CA HIS A 544 -19.43 21.88 1.21
C HIS A 544 -18.90 20.45 1.04
N GLY A 545 -18.88 19.66 2.13
CA GLY A 545 -18.39 18.28 2.15
C GLY A 545 -16.86 18.16 2.03
N ILE A 546 -16.11 19.22 2.34
CA ILE A 546 -14.65 19.24 2.24
C ILE A 546 -14.05 19.17 3.64
N ARG A 547 -13.19 18.18 3.87
CA ARG A 547 -12.46 17.99 5.13
C ARG A 547 -10.97 18.20 4.91
N HIS A 548 -10.32 18.87 5.85
CA HIS A 548 -8.93 19.31 5.70
C HIS A 548 -7.95 18.13 5.70
N GLY A 549 -8.04 17.26 6.71
CA GLY A 549 -7.28 16.00 6.75
C GLY A 549 -5.81 16.11 7.14
N ASP A 550 -5.25 17.31 7.26
CA ASP A 550 -3.87 17.54 7.72
C ASP A 550 -3.72 18.82 8.58
N VAL A 551 -4.50 18.93 9.66
CA VAL A 551 -4.43 20.12 10.54
C VAL A 551 -3.21 20.01 11.47
N LYS A 552 -2.20 20.85 11.22
CA LYS A 552 -0.92 20.89 11.95
C LYS A 552 -0.38 22.34 11.98
N PRO A 553 0.53 22.72 12.90
CA PRO A 553 0.96 24.12 13.06
C PRO A 553 1.68 24.70 11.83
N GLU A 554 2.26 23.85 11.00
CA GLU A 554 2.85 24.20 9.71
C GLU A 554 1.81 24.69 8.70
N ASN A 555 0.59 24.13 8.78
CA ASN A 555 -0.51 24.39 7.86
C ASN A 555 -1.43 25.53 8.32
N VAL A 556 -1.00 26.34 9.29
CA VAL A 556 -1.76 27.52 9.76
C VAL A 556 -0.85 28.73 9.74
N ILE A 557 -1.28 29.80 9.08
CA ILE A 557 -0.54 31.08 9.04
C ILE A 557 -1.26 32.16 9.85
N CYS A 558 -0.48 32.98 10.54
CA CYS A 558 -0.91 34.23 11.14
C CYS A 558 -0.67 35.38 10.15
N VAL A 559 -1.75 36.08 9.80
CA VAL A 559 -1.71 37.21 8.87
C VAL A 559 -1.81 38.50 9.67
N GLU A 560 -0.72 39.26 9.67
CA GLU A 560 -0.71 40.60 10.23
C GLU A 560 -1.44 41.57 9.31
N SER A 561 -2.36 42.36 9.87
CA SER A 561 -3.06 43.41 9.14
C SER A 561 -2.76 44.75 9.79
N ALA A 562 -2.33 45.73 9.00
CA ALA A 562 -2.07 47.08 9.52
C ALA A 562 -3.33 47.78 10.07
N VAL A 563 -4.52 47.27 9.76
CA VAL A 563 -5.82 47.91 10.07
C VAL A 563 -6.70 47.01 10.97
N ARG A 564 -6.36 45.74 11.15
CA ARG A 564 -7.18 44.76 11.89
C ARG A 564 -6.29 43.90 12.80
N LEU A 565 -6.90 43.34 13.84
CA LEU A 565 -6.24 42.31 14.65
C LEU A 565 -5.71 41.17 13.76
N PRO A 566 -4.54 40.60 14.10
CA PRO A 566 -4.01 39.45 13.38
C PRO A 566 -5.03 38.31 13.41
N TYR A 567 -5.10 37.57 12.31
CA TYR A 567 -6.04 36.46 12.16
C TYR A 567 -5.33 35.26 11.53
N TYR A 568 -5.89 34.08 11.77
CA TYR A 568 -5.27 32.82 11.34
C TYR A 568 -5.97 32.27 10.10
N VAL A 569 -5.20 31.72 9.17
CA VAL A 569 -5.71 31.13 7.92
C VAL A 569 -5.19 29.71 7.81
N LEU A 570 -6.10 28.77 7.56
CA LEU A 570 -5.78 27.36 7.37
C LEU A 570 -5.38 27.13 5.91
N ILE A 571 -4.12 26.75 5.67
CA ILE A 571 -3.51 26.55 4.34
C ILE A 571 -3.20 25.06 4.08
N SER A 572 -2.54 24.75 2.96
CA SER A 572 -2.10 23.38 2.61
C SER A 572 -3.24 22.36 2.44
N TRP A 573 -4.27 22.74 1.68
CA TRP A 573 -5.42 21.88 1.37
C TRP A 573 -5.12 20.73 0.40
N GLY A 574 -3.85 20.39 0.14
CA GLY A 574 -3.42 19.32 -0.75
C GLY A 574 -3.87 17.93 -0.29
N HIS A 575 -4.05 17.71 1.02
CA HIS A 575 -4.53 16.44 1.58
C HIS A 575 -6.03 16.40 1.89
N ALA A 576 -6.77 17.38 1.39
CA ALA A 576 -8.19 17.48 1.66
C ALA A 576 -9.00 16.33 1.02
N VAL A 577 -9.92 15.78 1.81
CA VAL A 577 -10.82 14.70 1.41
C VAL A 577 -12.07 15.33 0.78
N LEU A 578 -12.24 15.13 -0.52
CA LEU A 578 -13.40 15.58 -1.31
C LEU A 578 -14.37 14.43 -1.58
N GLU A 579 -13.83 13.23 -1.78
CA GLU A 579 -14.54 12.01 -2.17
C GLU A 579 -14.14 10.86 -1.25
N GLU A 580 -14.93 9.77 -1.20
CA GLU A 580 -14.66 8.63 -0.30
C GLU A 580 -13.35 7.87 -0.61
N ARG A 581 -12.83 8.04 -1.83
CA ARG A 581 -11.55 7.44 -2.26
C ARG A 581 -10.34 8.22 -1.77
N ASP A 582 -10.51 9.50 -1.41
CA ASP A 582 -9.42 10.32 -0.93
C ASP A 582 -9.03 9.89 0.49
N ARG A 583 -7.72 9.89 0.77
CA ARG A 583 -7.17 9.52 2.07
C ARG A 583 -6.51 10.75 2.73
N PRO A 584 -6.68 10.95 4.05
CA PRO A 584 -6.01 12.03 4.76
C PRO A 584 -4.50 11.76 4.90
N ALA A 585 -3.74 12.80 5.24
CA ALA A 585 -2.35 12.62 5.67
C ALA A 585 -2.33 11.98 7.06
N LEU A 586 -1.37 11.07 7.29
CA LEU A 586 -1.18 10.43 8.59
C LEU A 586 -0.01 11.08 9.32
N ASN A 587 -0.31 11.74 10.41
CA ASN A 587 0.63 12.35 11.33
C ASN A 587 0.36 11.82 12.74
N LEU A 588 1.34 11.15 13.35
CA LEU A 588 1.18 10.50 14.65
C LEU A 588 0.78 11.47 15.77
N HIS A 589 1.20 12.74 15.70
CA HIS A 589 0.91 13.75 16.71
C HIS A 589 -0.43 14.43 16.47
N PHE A 590 -0.77 14.77 15.23
CA PHE A 590 -1.90 15.66 14.95
C PHE A 590 -3.12 14.98 14.34
N SER A 591 -2.99 13.83 13.69
CA SER A 591 -4.15 13.16 13.06
C SER A 591 -5.16 12.69 14.09
N SER A 592 -6.44 12.65 13.70
CA SER A 592 -7.53 12.14 14.54
C SER A 592 -7.40 10.64 14.80
N THR A 593 -8.08 10.17 15.84
CA THR A 593 -8.19 8.75 16.19
C THR A 593 -8.74 7.93 15.02
N SER A 594 -9.80 8.40 14.36
CA SER A 594 -10.37 7.73 13.17
C SER A 594 -9.43 7.73 11.97
N ALA A 595 -8.65 8.80 11.76
CA ALA A 595 -7.67 8.82 10.67
C ALA A 595 -6.58 7.77 10.90
N LEU A 596 -6.10 7.63 12.14
CA LEU A 596 -5.09 6.66 12.52
C LEU A 596 -5.61 5.21 12.49
N GLN A 597 -6.84 4.95 12.94
CA GLN A 597 -7.41 3.60 12.99
C GLN A 597 -7.91 3.09 11.63
N GLU A 598 -8.60 3.94 10.87
CA GLU A 598 -9.36 3.52 9.68
C GLU A 598 -8.80 4.09 8.37
N GLY A 599 -7.81 5.00 8.44
CA GLY A 599 -7.34 5.75 7.28
C GLY A 599 -8.46 6.60 6.65
N LYS A 600 -9.45 7.02 7.46
CA LYS A 600 -10.62 7.78 7.03
C LYS A 600 -10.91 8.90 8.03
N LEU A 601 -11.41 10.02 7.52
CA LEU A 601 -11.91 11.09 8.36
C LEU A 601 -13.38 10.83 8.72
N CYS A 602 -13.75 11.12 9.96
CA CYS A 602 -15.13 11.26 10.41
C CYS A 602 -15.52 12.76 10.45
N SER A 603 -16.76 13.07 10.82
CA SER A 603 -17.26 14.46 10.86
C SER A 603 -16.56 15.34 11.89
N ALA A 604 -15.94 14.74 12.91
CA ALA A 604 -15.24 15.43 14.00
C ALA A 604 -13.70 15.41 13.87
N SER A 605 -13.14 14.69 12.87
CA SER A 605 -11.69 14.46 12.77
C SER A 605 -10.85 15.74 12.67
N ASP A 606 -11.29 16.73 11.88
CA ASP A 606 -10.53 17.99 11.77
C ASP A 606 -10.58 18.80 13.08
N ALA A 607 -11.68 18.71 13.84
CA ALA A 607 -11.80 19.36 15.15
C ALA A 607 -10.94 18.67 16.21
N GLU A 608 -10.84 17.35 16.19
CA GLU A 608 -9.93 16.57 17.03
C GLU A 608 -8.46 16.93 16.74
N SER A 609 -8.10 17.00 15.46
CA SER A 609 -6.75 17.39 15.03
C SER A 609 -6.41 18.82 15.47
N LEU A 610 -7.37 19.74 15.40
CA LEU A 610 -7.22 21.11 15.91
C LEU A 610 -6.96 21.13 17.43
N VAL A 611 -7.61 20.26 18.22
CA VAL A 611 -7.35 20.16 19.66
C VAL A 611 -5.92 19.71 19.94
N TYR A 612 -5.42 18.71 19.21
CA TYR A 612 -4.02 18.27 19.34
C TYR A 612 -3.03 19.36 18.96
N MET A 613 -3.29 20.08 17.86
CA MET A 613 -2.47 21.22 17.46
C MET A 613 -2.40 22.27 18.58
N LEU A 614 -3.54 22.69 19.13
CA LEU A 614 -3.59 23.67 20.22
C LEU A 614 -2.88 23.16 21.48
N TYR A 615 -3.08 21.89 21.84
CA TYR A 615 -2.44 21.27 23.01
C TYR A 615 -0.91 21.36 22.91
N PHE A 616 -0.33 20.94 21.79
CA PHE A 616 1.12 20.94 21.61
C PHE A 616 1.69 22.35 21.41
N CYS A 617 1.01 23.22 20.66
CA CYS A 617 1.47 24.60 20.45
C CYS A 617 1.47 25.43 21.73
N SER A 618 0.68 25.04 22.73
CA SER A 618 0.62 25.71 24.04
C SER A 618 1.71 25.24 25.01
N GLY A 619 2.79 24.64 24.49
CA GLY A 619 3.93 24.17 25.27
C GLY A 619 3.61 22.93 26.10
N ALA A 620 2.83 22.00 25.55
CA ALA A 620 2.76 20.64 26.09
C ALA A 620 3.93 19.80 25.56
N ASP A 621 4.34 18.79 26.33
CA ASP A 621 5.40 17.89 25.92
C ASP A 621 4.96 17.10 24.68
N LEU A 622 5.77 17.15 23.62
CA LEU A 622 5.57 16.33 22.43
C LEU A 622 6.03 14.91 22.78
N PRO A 623 5.13 13.91 22.91
CA PRO A 623 5.54 12.54 23.19
C PRO A 623 6.35 12.00 22.02
N VAL A 624 7.32 11.12 22.28
CA VAL A 624 7.98 10.37 21.21
C VAL A 624 7.01 9.27 20.76
N LEU A 625 6.46 9.40 19.55
CA LEU A 625 5.55 8.45 18.94
C LEU A 625 6.23 7.82 17.72
N ASP A 626 6.34 6.50 17.71
CA ASP A 626 7.01 5.71 16.67
C ASP A 626 6.07 4.78 15.89
N SER A 627 4.82 4.64 16.37
CA SER A 627 3.81 3.72 15.87
C SER A 627 2.41 4.33 15.98
N VAL A 628 1.49 3.82 15.15
CA VAL A 628 0.07 4.21 15.18
C VAL A 628 -0.57 3.75 16.49
N GLU A 629 -0.23 2.56 16.96
CA GLU A 629 -0.70 1.98 18.22
C GLU A 629 -0.26 2.82 19.42
N GLY A 630 1.01 3.23 19.47
CA GLY A 630 1.51 4.13 20.51
C GLY A 630 0.82 5.50 20.48
N ALA A 631 0.55 6.01 19.28
CA ALA A 631 -0.18 7.25 19.10
C ALA A 631 -1.65 7.13 19.58
N LEU A 632 -2.32 6.00 19.33
CA LEU A 632 -3.68 5.73 19.80
C LEU A 632 -3.73 5.53 21.32
N GLN A 633 -2.77 4.78 21.88
CA GLN A 633 -2.66 4.56 23.32
C GLN A 633 -2.39 5.87 24.07
N TRP A 634 -1.55 6.75 23.51
CA TRP A 634 -1.33 8.09 24.05
C TRP A 634 -2.64 8.89 24.09
N ARG A 635 -3.41 8.91 22.98
CA ARG A 635 -4.71 9.61 22.93
C ARG A 635 -5.67 9.07 23.99
N GLU A 636 -5.86 7.75 24.06
CA GLU A 636 -6.72 7.10 25.04
C GLU A 636 -6.31 7.46 26.48
N THR A 637 -5.01 7.43 26.76
CA THR A 637 -4.46 7.76 28.08
C THR A 637 -4.61 9.25 28.40
N SER A 638 -4.32 10.13 27.46
CA SER A 638 -4.37 11.58 27.66
C SER A 638 -5.80 12.12 27.78
N TRP A 639 -6.75 11.58 27.01
CA TRP A 639 -8.17 11.89 27.15
C TRP A 639 -8.73 11.36 28.48
N SER A 640 -8.49 10.09 28.82
CA SER A 640 -9.00 9.48 30.07
C SER A 640 -8.43 10.13 31.33
N ARG A 641 -7.16 10.53 31.31
CA ARG A 641 -6.51 11.27 32.41
C ARG A 641 -6.79 12.78 32.40
N ARG A 642 -7.58 13.26 31.43
CA ARG A 642 -7.92 14.68 31.23
C ARG A 642 -6.71 15.61 31.04
N GLN A 643 -5.59 15.11 30.55
CA GLN A 643 -4.35 15.89 30.40
C GLN A 643 -4.53 17.03 29.38
N ILE A 644 -5.23 16.75 28.28
CA ILE A 644 -5.49 17.72 27.22
C ILE A 644 -6.40 18.84 27.74
N GLN A 645 -7.48 18.46 28.42
CA GLN A 645 -8.47 19.40 28.95
C GLN A 645 -7.91 20.25 30.09
N GLN A 646 -7.00 19.70 30.92
CA GLN A 646 -6.28 20.47 31.94
C GLN A 646 -5.38 21.52 31.30
N LYS A 647 -4.50 21.11 30.37
CA LYS A 647 -3.56 22.03 29.71
C LYS A 647 -4.27 23.14 28.94
N LEU A 648 -5.33 22.82 28.20
CA LEU A 648 -6.14 23.83 27.50
C LEU A 648 -6.98 24.68 28.47
N GLY A 649 -7.31 24.15 29.65
CA GLY A 649 -7.99 24.87 30.72
C GLY A 649 -7.13 25.88 31.44
N ASP A 650 -5.83 25.62 31.56
CA ASP A 650 -4.85 26.58 32.09
C ASP A 650 -4.74 27.82 31.19
N ILE A 651 -5.07 27.68 29.90
CA ILE A 651 -5.15 28.78 28.94
C ILE A 651 -6.49 29.50 29.06
N SER A 652 -7.60 28.77 28.89
CA SER A 652 -8.93 29.34 28.99
C SER A 652 -10.01 28.30 29.23
N ALA A 653 -11.01 28.67 30.04
CA ALA A 653 -12.19 27.84 30.28
C ALA A 653 -12.94 27.47 28.98
N VAL A 654 -12.91 28.34 27.95
CA VAL A 654 -13.57 28.05 26.67
C VAL A 654 -12.87 26.95 25.87
N LEU A 655 -11.53 26.93 25.89
CA LEU A 655 -10.74 25.91 25.18
C LEU A 655 -10.86 24.56 25.87
N LYS A 656 -10.84 24.54 27.21
CA LYS A 656 -11.16 23.33 27.98
C LYS A 656 -12.55 22.79 27.63
N ALA A 657 -13.57 23.65 27.64
CA ALA A 657 -14.93 23.23 27.33
C ALA A 657 -15.04 22.71 25.89
N PHE A 658 -14.30 23.30 24.94
CA PHE A 658 -14.24 22.83 23.57
C PHE A 658 -13.59 21.45 23.48
N ALA A 659 -12.47 21.24 24.17
CA ALA A 659 -11.82 19.93 24.26
C ALA A 659 -12.72 18.86 24.92
N ASP A 660 -13.40 19.19 26.02
CA ASP A 660 -14.39 18.32 26.67
C ASP A 660 -15.52 17.92 25.67
N TYR A 661 -15.93 18.84 24.80
CA TYR A 661 -16.93 18.55 23.76
C TYR A 661 -16.39 17.68 22.63
N VAL A 662 -15.19 17.96 22.13
CA VAL A 662 -14.57 17.14 21.07
C VAL A 662 -14.32 15.72 21.56
N ASP A 663 -13.86 15.54 22.80
CA ASP A 663 -13.69 14.23 23.46
C ASP A 663 -15.00 13.42 23.43
N SER A 664 -16.14 14.07 23.70
CA SER A 664 -17.46 13.41 23.64
C SER A 664 -17.91 12.99 22.24
N LEU A 665 -17.27 13.54 21.19
CA LEU A 665 -17.53 13.19 19.79
C LEU A 665 -16.57 12.13 19.25
N CYS A 666 -15.39 11.95 19.87
CA CYS A 666 -14.40 10.97 19.46
C CYS A 666 -15.03 9.57 19.39
N GLY A 667 -14.86 8.87 18.26
CA GLY A 667 -15.47 7.56 18.03
C GLY A 667 -16.98 7.57 17.74
N THR A 668 -17.61 8.74 17.59
CA THR A 668 -19.03 8.86 17.23
C THR A 668 -19.22 9.39 15.81
N PRO A 669 -20.36 9.09 15.15
CA PRO A 669 -20.66 9.65 13.83
C PRO A 669 -21.21 11.09 13.88
N TYR A 670 -21.36 11.68 15.08
CA TYR A 670 -22.04 12.96 15.24
C TYR A 670 -21.21 14.14 14.68
N PRO A 671 -21.84 15.08 13.95
CA PRO A 671 -21.15 16.25 13.43
C PRO A 671 -20.86 17.27 14.53
N VAL A 672 -19.80 18.05 14.32
CA VAL A 672 -19.42 19.17 15.18
C VAL A 672 -20.44 20.30 15.05
N ASN A 673 -20.92 20.82 16.18
CA ASN A 673 -21.80 21.99 16.22
C ASN A 673 -20.96 23.28 16.19
N TYR A 674 -20.46 23.62 15.00
CA TYR A 674 -19.59 24.77 14.77
C TYR A 674 -20.20 26.09 15.26
N ASP A 675 -21.49 26.35 15.00
CA ASP A 675 -22.15 27.63 15.33
C ASP A 675 -22.17 27.95 16.83
N VAL A 676 -22.29 26.92 17.68
CA VAL A 676 -22.26 27.11 19.14
C VAL A 676 -20.86 27.49 19.60
N TRP A 677 -19.84 26.80 19.08
CA TRP A 677 -18.45 27.01 19.50
C TRP A 677 -17.87 28.30 18.95
N LEU A 678 -18.15 28.64 17.69
CA LEU A 678 -17.75 29.92 17.10
C LEU A 678 -18.33 31.10 17.90
N ARG A 679 -19.60 31.03 18.32
CA ARG A 679 -20.20 32.07 19.19
C ARG A 679 -19.52 32.17 20.56
N ARG A 680 -19.20 31.03 21.18
CA ARG A 680 -18.53 31.00 22.50
C ARG A 680 -17.11 31.57 22.45
N LEU A 681 -16.33 31.14 21.45
CA LEU A 681 -14.96 31.63 21.24
C LEU A 681 -14.94 33.12 20.90
N LYS A 682 -15.83 33.58 20.00
CA LYS A 682 -15.94 34.99 19.62
C LYS A 682 -16.28 35.91 20.80
N ARG A 683 -17.07 35.44 21.77
CA ARG A 683 -17.40 36.21 22.97
C ARG A 683 -16.14 36.47 23.82
N GLN A 684 -15.31 35.44 24.01
CA GLN A 684 -14.08 35.56 24.78
C GLN A 684 -13.06 36.50 24.11
N ILE A 685 -12.91 36.41 22.78
CA ILE A 685 -12.04 37.31 22.01
C ILE A 685 -12.47 38.79 22.18
N ARG A 686 -13.76 39.08 22.36
CA ARG A 686 -14.28 40.45 22.54
C ARG A 686 -14.26 40.93 24.00
N GLU A 687 -14.32 40.02 24.97
CA GLU A 687 -14.32 40.36 26.40
C GLU A 687 -12.94 40.86 26.87
N GLU A 688 -11.85 40.45 26.21
CA GLU A 688 -10.48 40.94 26.49
C GLU A 688 -10.15 42.27 25.79
N ASP A 689 -10.75 42.57 24.63
CA ASP A 689 -10.60 43.87 23.94
C ASP A 689 -11.29 45.03 24.70
N ASN A 690 -12.29 44.73 25.54
CA ASN A 690 -12.97 45.71 26.38
C ASN A 690 -12.34 45.75 27.79
N GLY A 691 -11.07 46.14 27.87
CA GLY A 691 -10.46 46.56 29.12
C GLY A 691 -11.20 47.77 29.71
N LYS A 692 -12.14 47.52 30.63
CA LYS A 692 -12.79 48.49 31.54
C LYS A 692 -12.94 49.92 30.97
N GLU A 693 -13.89 50.13 30.06
CA GLU A 693 -14.64 51.39 30.13
C GLU A 693 -15.70 51.22 31.22
N VAL A 694 -15.43 51.84 32.36
CA VAL A 694 -16.42 52.07 33.39
C VAL A 694 -17.45 53.03 32.79
N ASP A 695 -18.62 52.51 32.42
CA ASP A 695 -19.79 53.31 32.08
C ASP A 695 -20.29 54.00 33.36
N THR A 696 -19.67 55.12 33.70
CA THR A 696 -20.28 56.15 34.56
C THR A 696 -21.16 57.04 33.69
N SER A 697 -22.34 56.55 33.34
CA SER A 697 -23.55 57.34 33.05
C SER A 697 -24.66 56.32 32.78
N GLY A 698 -25.75 56.23 33.52
CA GLY A 698 -26.39 57.15 34.43
C GLY A 698 -27.86 56.76 34.36
N ASP A 699 -28.45 56.42 35.50
CA ASP A 699 -29.89 56.26 35.66
C ASP A 699 -30.64 57.39 34.96
N HIS A 700 -31.52 57.06 34.01
CA HIS A 700 -32.93 57.45 34.04
C HIS A 700 -33.70 57.09 32.76
N ILE A 701 -34.98 56.76 32.99
CA ILE A 701 -36.11 56.64 32.04
C ILE A 701 -36.14 55.30 31.27
N GLY A 702 -37.04 54.35 31.53
CA GLY A 702 -38.41 54.48 32.03
C GLY A 702 -39.42 54.43 30.88
N ALA A 703 -39.87 53.22 30.58
CA ALA A 703 -41.15 52.89 29.95
C ALA A 703 -41.43 53.26 28.47
N LEU A 704 -42.11 52.29 27.84
CA LEU A 704 -43.29 52.43 26.98
C LEU A 704 -43.16 52.08 25.48
N VAL A 705 -43.72 50.91 25.16
CA VAL A 705 -44.69 50.64 24.06
C VAL A 705 -44.19 50.33 22.64
N MET A 706 -44.36 49.04 22.30
CA MET A 706 -45.20 48.47 21.23
C MET A 706 -45.57 49.30 19.98
N ARG A 707 -45.56 48.58 18.84
CA ARG A 707 -46.03 48.89 17.46
C ARG A 707 -44.93 49.57 16.63
N ILE A 708 -44.50 49.05 15.48
CA ILE A 708 -45.17 48.25 14.43
C ILE A 708 -44.28 47.09 14.01
#